data_AF-A0A4D5RBA4-F1
#
_entry.id   AF-A0A4D5RBA4-F1
#
_cell.length_a   1.000
_cell.length_b   1.000
_cell.length_c   1.000
_cell.angle_alpha   90.00
_cell.angle_beta   90.00
_cell.angle_gamma   90.00
#
_symmetry.space_group_name_H-M   'P 1'
#
loop_
_entity.id
_entity.type
_entity.pdbx_description
1 polymer ?
#
loop_
_entity_poly.entity_id
_entity_poly.type
_entity_poly.pdbx_seq_one_letter_code
_entity_poly.pdbx_strand_id
1 'polypeptide(L)'
;MVNLHQLACALTVFSLIVPEAGLVPFSCASSIPSSPPTALLVEAVTGLDKWGRRLAELEAEVAFFGICLRKRYADPELFKHLSASASSWSIKKKILKTYRDGASQRIQDVRNASDRLWFLLLGKDFRQHRDFQNWNDIKRAHFNRTWCVKRKHVLDSVKRLSACGRMDGRLVDRNLVRQMCRGVSHENSYLDVPHASIVNPCREAVSRKTEEFLSRGRKFCLNVKPSRMDVFSSIQTVAKVVTQDEKAAFVVQAIGRMENVMGRDYPTERRNFSEVKAVKNELDCKSLEMLQTDKTGKFAVLPKPVFRKKAKEALDSLFVDWTGNIGKLRKEICGVLREEEFEGTAKGVLSSRHSTLSLKFFLKDHKPELPFRTVINENGTWQKVVSKFLQQGLEYVRLEDSLSLRNSNELIDILEVHHGRKCSIFSMDIKDLYYSLEKSRLLKRVKEALERNLVKFQSGSGISVDCFLTVLDLYLRSTVVEYDGKKFVQKDVVCIGSSVAPALAEIYLNSLDSAVVEGLGKMLSGSCIVRRYVDDIVVCTFQSGIAEKLESLIVSSAPELKFTVEKPTNNRLQFLDLKLHVGETLCWEYGKDAPKPVLPKKSCHSKTVKASVVRSLFTNALNRSCVHFVARAVRGQWQRLMNAGYEEDFIGRQMTLMNREKEKAGEKSRNRIAVMPYFHTGSHNIKACAKKFGVNVVFSSDFKLGNLTSFQREQKGCQKGHREKSVPCETGVVYDIPMTCGFKYIGQTSRCLNDRLTEHKRNVKIKSANSEIATHVQECRNCSAEWSGTTVVCKEINDVKRVVRETVKIRSIGNCISQASMLLSDRAKAFLRV
;
A
#
# COMPACT_ATOMS: atom_id res chain seq x y z
N MET A 1 16.65 69.85 -9.55
CA MET A 1 15.65 70.60 -10.34
C MET A 1 15.11 69.66 -11.41
N VAL A 2 13.84 69.26 -11.31
CA VAL A 2 13.21 68.37 -12.31
C VAL A 2 12.89 69.21 -13.55
N ASN A 3 13.31 68.79 -14.74
CA ASN A 3 12.97 69.47 -15.99
C ASN A 3 11.49 69.19 -16.32
N LEU A 4 10.60 70.12 -15.93
CA LEU A 4 9.15 69.97 -16.03
C LEU A 4 8.66 69.78 -17.47
N HIS A 5 9.35 70.34 -18.46
CA HIS A 5 9.03 70.13 -19.88
C HIS A 5 9.34 68.69 -20.32
N GLN A 6 10.50 68.14 -19.93
CA GLN A 6 10.84 66.74 -20.21
C GLN A 6 9.94 65.76 -19.46
N LEU A 7 9.50 66.11 -18.25
CA LEU A 7 8.53 65.32 -17.48
C LEU A 7 7.16 65.30 -18.18
N ALA A 8 6.67 66.45 -18.62
CA ALA A 8 5.42 66.55 -19.39
C ALA A 8 5.47 65.74 -20.70
N CYS A 9 6.57 65.84 -21.46
CA CYS A 9 6.74 65.01 -22.67
C CYS A 9 6.77 63.49 -22.36
N ALA A 10 7.38 63.08 -21.24
CA ALA A 10 7.38 61.68 -20.81
C ALA A 10 5.98 61.20 -20.41
N LEU A 11 5.16 62.08 -19.82
CA LEU A 11 3.74 61.84 -19.50
C LEU A 11 2.84 61.82 -20.75
N THR A 12 3.17 62.55 -21.81
CA THR A 12 2.47 62.42 -23.10
C THR A 12 2.76 61.06 -23.74
N VAL A 13 4.03 60.63 -23.75
CA VAL A 13 4.41 59.27 -24.18
C VAL A 13 3.70 58.21 -23.33
N PHE A 14 3.46 58.49 -22.04
CA PHE A 14 2.68 57.63 -21.14
C PHE A 14 1.25 57.40 -21.62
N SER A 15 0.54 58.44 -22.08
CA SER A 15 -0.83 58.29 -22.63
C SER A 15 -0.90 57.46 -23.91
N LEU A 16 0.19 57.44 -24.71
CA LEU A 16 0.23 56.74 -25.99
C LEU A 16 0.57 55.24 -25.86
N ILE A 17 1.37 54.86 -24.86
CA ILE A 17 1.77 53.45 -24.64
C ILE A 17 0.67 52.65 -23.91
N VAL A 18 -0.13 53.30 -23.04
CA VAL A 18 -1.24 52.67 -22.31
C VAL A 18 -2.46 53.60 -22.30
N PRO A 19 -3.33 53.52 -23.34
CA PRO A 19 -4.51 54.39 -23.46
C PRO A 19 -5.49 54.26 -22.28
N GLU A 20 -5.52 53.09 -21.65
CA GLU A 20 -6.39 52.72 -20.53
C GLU A 20 -6.04 53.44 -19.21
N ALA A 21 -4.92 54.19 -19.16
CA ALA A 21 -4.45 54.83 -17.93
C ALA A 21 -5.20 56.13 -17.57
N GLY A 22 -6.08 56.62 -18.43
CA GLY A 22 -6.94 57.78 -18.19
C GLY A 22 -6.20 59.12 -18.13
N LEU A 23 -5.01 59.23 -18.73
CA LEU A 23 -4.30 60.50 -18.86
C LEU A 23 -4.64 61.16 -20.21
N VAL A 24 -4.96 62.45 -20.18
CA VAL A 24 -5.20 63.26 -21.38
C VAL A 24 -3.87 63.54 -22.06
N PRO A 25 -3.72 63.32 -23.38
CA PRO A 25 -2.49 63.67 -24.10
C PRO A 25 -2.25 65.18 -24.02
N PHE A 26 -1.11 65.61 -23.50
CA PHE A 26 -0.72 67.03 -23.56
C PHE A 26 -0.48 67.41 -25.03
N SER A 27 -1.28 68.35 -25.54
CA SER A 27 -1.05 68.97 -26.85
C SER A 27 0.23 69.80 -26.80
N CYS A 28 1.23 69.46 -27.63
CA CYS A 28 2.49 70.20 -27.75
C CYS A 28 2.33 71.61 -28.36
N ALA A 29 1.11 72.10 -28.58
CA ALA A 29 0.83 73.40 -29.17
C ALA A 29 0.21 74.37 -28.17
N SER A 30 0.92 74.71 -27.08
CA SER A 30 0.88 76.01 -26.39
C SER A 30 1.73 76.00 -25.12
N SER A 31 2.32 77.17 -24.83
CA SER A 31 3.19 77.55 -23.72
C SER A 31 2.86 76.96 -22.35
N ILE A 32 3.91 76.52 -21.63
CA ILE A 32 4.07 76.29 -20.18
C ILE A 32 2.87 75.62 -19.46
N PRO A 33 3.04 74.44 -18.81
CA PRO A 33 1.94 73.79 -18.12
C PRO A 33 1.33 74.72 -17.06
N SER A 34 0.03 75.03 -17.18
CA SER A 34 -0.76 75.77 -16.19
C SER A 34 -1.01 74.98 -14.89
N SER A 35 -0.52 73.74 -14.84
CA SER A 35 -0.58 72.87 -13.67
C SER A 35 0.56 73.20 -12.69
N PRO A 36 0.29 73.34 -11.37
CA PRO A 36 1.35 73.58 -10.40
C PRO A 36 2.39 72.43 -10.42
N PRO A 37 3.69 72.69 -10.18
CA PRO A 37 4.76 71.68 -10.24
C PRO A 37 4.48 70.42 -9.39
N THR A 38 3.72 70.57 -8.31
CA THR A 38 3.25 69.49 -7.45
C THR A 38 2.25 68.55 -8.14
N ALA A 39 1.38 69.07 -9.01
CA ALA A 39 0.41 68.25 -9.75
C ALA A 39 1.10 67.31 -10.75
N LEU A 40 2.10 67.80 -11.50
CA LEU A 40 2.88 67.00 -12.46
C LEU A 40 3.68 65.87 -11.78
N LEU A 41 4.19 66.13 -10.57
CA LEU A 41 4.88 65.11 -9.78
C LEU A 41 3.92 64.04 -9.25
N VAL A 42 2.72 64.43 -8.80
CA VAL A 42 1.67 63.48 -8.38
C VAL A 42 1.20 62.62 -9.56
N GLU A 43 1.04 63.21 -10.74
CA GLU A 43 0.73 62.46 -11.97
C GLU A 43 1.83 61.48 -12.36
N ALA A 44 3.11 61.87 -12.25
CA ALA A 44 4.24 60.99 -12.52
C ALA A 44 4.31 59.79 -11.55
N VAL A 45 4.13 60.02 -10.25
CA VAL A 45 4.11 58.93 -9.25
C VAL A 45 2.91 58.01 -9.45
N THR A 46 1.73 58.57 -9.73
CA THR A 46 0.52 57.79 -10.04
C THR A 46 0.69 56.97 -11.32
N GLY A 47 1.37 57.54 -12.33
CA GLY A 47 1.72 56.84 -13.55
C GLY A 47 2.66 55.67 -13.30
N LEU A 48 3.70 55.86 -12.48
CA LEU A 48 4.61 54.79 -12.09
C LEU A 48 3.90 53.63 -11.38
N ASP A 49 2.97 53.87 -10.47
CA ASP A 49 2.20 52.79 -9.82
C ASP A 49 1.38 51.98 -10.85
N LYS A 50 0.68 52.68 -11.76
CA LYS A 50 -0.09 52.04 -12.84
C LYS A 50 0.81 51.19 -13.76
N TRP A 51 1.99 51.68 -14.13
CA TRP A 51 2.97 50.91 -14.90
C TRP A 51 3.57 49.76 -14.13
N GLY A 52 3.81 49.89 -12.83
CA GLY A 52 4.26 48.79 -11.99
C GLY A 52 3.27 47.63 -12.02
N ARG A 53 1.97 47.92 -11.85
CA ARG A 53 0.90 46.91 -11.96
C ARG A 53 0.83 46.30 -13.36
N ARG A 54 0.84 47.14 -14.40
CA ARG A 54 0.78 46.65 -15.79
C ARG A 54 1.99 45.80 -16.19
N LEU A 55 3.18 46.20 -15.74
CA LEU A 55 4.41 45.46 -15.95
C LEU A 55 4.36 44.11 -15.23
N ALA A 56 3.86 44.07 -14.00
CA ALA A 56 3.64 42.83 -13.26
C ALA A 56 2.65 41.89 -13.97
N GLU A 57 1.57 42.42 -14.54
CA GLU A 57 0.59 41.65 -15.32
C GLU A 57 1.20 41.06 -16.60
N LEU A 58 1.93 41.88 -17.37
CA LEU A 58 2.58 41.44 -18.60
C LEU A 58 3.68 40.40 -18.30
N GLU A 59 4.47 40.59 -17.23
CA GLU A 59 5.44 39.59 -16.76
C GLU A 59 4.74 38.27 -16.36
N ALA A 60 3.61 38.35 -15.68
CA ALA A 60 2.80 37.19 -15.33
C ALA A 60 2.18 36.52 -16.58
N GLU A 61 1.83 37.27 -17.63
CA GLU A 61 1.39 36.74 -18.92
C GLU A 61 2.50 36.00 -19.67
N VAL A 62 3.71 36.57 -19.72
CA VAL A 62 4.87 35.87 -20.31
C VAL A 62 5.18 34.58 -19.55
N ALA A 63 5.09 34.61 -18.21
CA ALA A 63 5.24 33.41 -17.38
C ALA A 63 4.10 32.39 -17.65
N PHE A 64 2.86 32.85 -17.81
CA PHE A 64 1.68 32.06 -18.18
C PHE A 64 1.86 31.36 -19.53
N PHE A 65 2.20 32.09 -20.59
CA PHE A 65 2.47 31.48 -21.89
C PHE A 65 3.68 30.53 -21.83
N GLY A 66 4.69 30.85 -21.02
CA GLY A 66 5.82 29.97 -20.75
C GLY A 66 5.42 28.62 -20.14
N ILE A 67 4.51 28.61 -19.15
CA ILE A 67 4.02 27.36 -18.56
C ILE A 67 3.06 26.62 -19.50
N CYS A 68 2.21 27.33 -20.25
CA CYS A 68 1.34 26.76 -21.27
C CYS A 68 2.14 26.00 -22.34
N LEU A 69 3.22 26.61 -22.86
CA LEU A 69 4.14 25.97 -23.81
C LEU A 69 4.84 24.74 -23.22
N ARG A 70 5.28 24.80 -21.95
CA ARG A 70 5.92 23.66 -21.25
C ARG A 70 4.95 22.53 -20.94
N LYS A 71 3.68 22.84 -20.68
CA LYS A 71 2.64 21.87 -20.27
C LYS A 71 1.75 21.41 -21.43
N ARG A 72 2.06 21.80 -22.66
CA ARG A 72 1.24 21.53 -23.84
C ARG A 72 -0.24 21.91 -23.66
N TYR A 73 -0.48 23.04 -22.99
CA TYR A 73 -1.81 23.52 -22.64
C TYR A 73 -2.10 24.82 -23.38
N ALA A 74 -3.32 24.94 -23.92
CA ALA A 74 -3.88 26.17 -24.44
C ALA A 74 -5.24 26.36 -23.76
N ASP A 75 -5.43 27.54 -23.18
CA ASP A 75 -6.65 27.86 -22.43
C ASP A 75 -7.84 28.02 -23.39
N PRO A 76 -8.89 27.19 -23.30
CA PRO A 76 -10.04 27.24 -24.22
C PRO A 76 -10.84 28.54 -24.13
N GLU A 77 -10.85 29.20 -22.97
CA GLU A 77 -11.62 30.43 -22.76
C GLU A 77 -10.91 31.64 -23.35
N LEU A 78 -9.58 31.70 -23.23
CA LEU A 78 -8.74 32.74 -23.83
C LEU A 78 -8.55 32.55 -25.33
N PHE A 79 -8.59 31.31 -25.82
CA PHE A 79 -8.34 30.98 -27.23
C PHE A 79 -9.51 30.20 -27.84
N LYS A 80 -10.72 30.78 -27.81
CA LYS A 80 -11.95 30.15 -28.35
C LYS A 80 -11.82 29.68 -29.81
N HIS A 81 -11.01 30.39 -30.61
CA HIS A 81 -10.70 30.04 -32.00
C HIS A 81 -9.76 28.82 -32.14
N LEU A 82 -9.06 28.41 -31.08
CA LEU A 82 -8.20 27.22 -31.02
C LEU A 82 -8.85 26.01 -30.36
N SER A 83 -10.01 26.20 -29.71
CA SER A 83 -10.78 25.12 -29.07
C SER A 83 -11.80 24.45 -30.00
N ALA A 84 -12.22 25.12 -31.08
CA ALA A 84 -13.24 24.62 -32.00
C ALA A 84 -12.72 23.70 -33.12
N SER A 85 -11.40 23.59 -33.33
CA SER A 85 -10.81 22.75 -34.39
C SER A 85 -9.83 21.73 -33.83
N ALA A 86 -9.76 20.55 -34.48
CA ALA A 86 -8.77 19.49 -34.27
C ALA A 86 -7.35 19.91 -34.70
N SER A 87 -6.94 21.14 -34.40
CA SER A 87 -5.66 21.71 -34.79
C SER A 87 -4.53 21.13 -33.95
N SER A 88 -3.47 20.71 -34.64
CA SER A 88 -2.31 20.05 -34.05
C SER A 88 -1.55 20.98 -33.09
N TRP A 89 -0.84 20.38 -32.13
CA TRP A 89 -0.06 21.13 -31.14
C TRP A 89 0.99 22.06 -31.77
N SER A 90 1.47 21.77 -32.98
CA SER A 90 2.42 22.62 -33.71
C SER A 90 1.83 24.00 -34.06
N ILE A 91 0.54 24.06 -34.41
CA ILE A 91 -0.16 25.31 -34.72
C ILE A 91 -0.40 26.12 -33.43
N LYS A 92 -0.91 25.46 -32.38
CA LYS A 92 -1.13 26.07 -31.06
C LYS A 92 0.17 26.63 -30.47
N LYS A 93 1.29 25.90 -30.64
CA LYS A 93 2.63 26.35 -30.22
C LYS A 93 3.09 27.60 -30.95
N LYS A 94 2.85 27.74 -32.27
CA LYS A 94 3.22 28.94 -33.03
C LYS A 94 2.48 30.17 -32.51
N ILE A 95 1.16 30.03 -32.30
CA ILE A 95 0.30 31.12 -31.82
C ILE A 95 0.69 31.55 -30.40
N LEU A 96 0.84 30.59 -29.47
CA LEU A 96 1.28 30.89 -28.10
C LEU A 96 2.66 31.56 -28.03
N LYS A 97 3.56 31.25 -28.97
CA LYS A 97 4.85 31.96 -29.09
C LYS A 97 4.64 33.41 -29.53
N THR A 98 3.84 33.66 -30.56
CA THR A 98 3.54 35.02 -31.03
C THR A 98 2.95 35.91 -29.92
N TYR A 99 2.00 35.39 -29.13
CA TYR A 99 1.45 36.13 -27.98
C TYR A 99 2.50 36.39 -26.90
N ARG A 100 3.37 35.42 -26.61
CA ARG A 100 4.47 35.57 -25.65
C ARG A 100 5.49 36.60 -26.12
N ASP A 101 5.83 36.59 -27.40
CA ASP A 101 6.82 37.50 -28.00
C ASP A 101 6.25 38.94 -28.04
N GLY A 102 4.98 39.12 -28.41
CA GLY A 102 4.29 40.41 -28.35
C GLY A 102 4.11 40.96 -26.93
N ALA A 103 3.90 40.10 -25.92
CA ALA A 103 3.93 40.52 -24.52
C ALA A 103 5.34 40.91 -24.06
N SER A 104 6.38 40.19 -24.53
CA SER A 104 7.78 40.49 -24.21
C SER A 104 8.23 41.84 -24.80
N GLN A 105 7.75 42.18 -26.01
CA GLN A 105 8.00 43.50 -26.60
C GLN A 105 7.38 44.62 -25.77
N ARG A 106 6.09 44.47 -25.40
CA ARG A 106 5.38 45.46 -24.55
C ARG A 106 6.00 45.62 -23.16
N ILE A 107 6.57 44.56 -22.58
CA ILE A 107 7.36 44.65 -21.34
C ILE A 107 8.55 45.59 -21.52
N GLN A 108 9.26 45.48 -22.64
CA GLN A 108 10.42 46.32 -22.91
C GLN A 108 10.02 47.79 -23.05
N ASP A 109 8.91 48.05 -23.75
CA ASP A 109 8.39 49.41 -23.97
C ASP A 109 7.99 50.08 -22.64
N VAL A 110 7.23 49.36 -21.79
CA VAL A 110 6.81 49.85 -20.47
C VAL A 110 7.99 50.02 -19.50
N ARG A 111 8.97 49.10 -19.54
CA ARG A 111 10.19 49.22 -18.73
C ARG A 111 11.03 50.43 -19.13
N ASN A 112 11.26 50.62 -20.43
CA ASN A 112 12.03 51.75 -20.94
C ASN A 112 11.36 53.07 -20.57
N ALA A 113 10.03 53.13 -20.65
CA ALA A 113 9.27 54.32 -20.27
C ALA A 113 9.33 54.57 -18.74
N SER A 114 9.20 53.52 -17.93
CA SER A 114 9.31 53.58 -16.45
C SER A 114 10.71 54.03 -16.01
N ASP A 115 11.76 53.46 -16.61
CA ASP A 115 13.15 53.81 -16.32
C ASP A 115 13.45 55.26 -16.71
N ARG A 116 12.90 55.75 -17.84
CA ARG A 116 13.04 57.16 -18.24
C ARG A 116 12.36 58.10 -17.24
N LEU A 117 11.19 57.72 -16.71
CA LEU A 117 10.47 58.52 -15.74
C LEU A 117 11.19 58.54 -14.38
N TRP A 118 11.69 57.39 -13.92
CA TRP A 118 12.54 57.32 -12.72
C TRP A 118 13.84 58.10 -12.85
N PHE A 119 14.47 58.07 -14.03
CA PHE A 119 15.65 58.88 -14.34
C PHE A 119 15.37 60.38 -14.26
N LEU A 120 14.21 60.83 -14.78
CA LEU A 120 13.81 62.24 -14.72
C LEU A 120 13.47 62.70 -13.29
N LEU A 121 12.99 61.79 -12.44
CA LEU A 121 12.63 62.09 -11.04
C LEU A 121 13.83 62.03 -10.09
N LEU A 122 14.73 61.05 -10.25
CA LEU A 122 15.77 60.70 -9.27
C LEU A 122 17.20 60.69 -9.83
N GLY A 123 17.40 60.96 -11.12
CA GLY A 123 18.73 61.04 -11.75
C GLY A 123 19.34 59.68 -12.13
N LYS A 124 20.65 59.67 -12.46
CA LYS A 124 21.38 58.49 -12.99
C LYS A 124 21.36 57.28 -12.05
N ASP A 125 21.35 57.50 -10.74
CA ASP A 125 21.43 56.45 -9.72
C ASP A 125 20.06 56.05 -9.13
N PHE A 126 18.96 56.35 -9.85
CA PHE A 126 17.59 56.08 -9.37
C PHE A 126 17.37 54.64 -8.91
N ARG A 127 18.09 53.66 -9.49
CA ARG A 127 17.99 52.23 -9.12
C ARG A 127 18.48 51.93 -7.70
N GLN A 128 19.32 52.77 -7.11
CA GLN A 128 19.79 52.61 -5.72
C GLN A 128 18.90 53.37 -4.73
N HIS A 129 17.97 54.19 -5.22
CA HIS A 129 17.09 54.99 -4.40
C HIS A 129 16.02 54.12 -3.71
N ARG A 130 15.70 54.45 -2.45
CA ARG A 130 14.73 53.71 -1.63
C ARG A 130 13.35 53.61 -2.29
N ASP A 131 12.87 54.68 -2.92
CA ASP A 131 11.54 54.73 -3.54
C ASP A 131 11.42 53.82 -4.76
N PHE A 132 12.47 53.72 -5.57
CA PHE A 132 12.51 52.77 -6.69
C PHE A 132 12.51 51.32 -6.18
N GLN A 133 13.27 51.03 -5.12
CA GLN A 133 13.29 49.70 -4.52
C GLN A 133 11.92 49.30 -3.95
N ASN A 134 11.26 50.20 -3.23
CA ASN A 134 9.91 49.99 -2.71
C ASN A 134 8.90 49.76 -3.85
N TRP A 135 8.95 50.57 -4.90
CA TRP A 135 8.11 50.39 -6.09
C TRP A 135 8.35 49.03 -6.78
N ASN A 136 9.62 48.61 -6.90
CA ASN A 136 9.97 47.32 -7.49
C ASN A 136 9.51 46.13 -6.63
N ASP A 137 9.52 46.27 -5.30
CA ASP A 137 9.01 45.26 -4.37
C ASP A 137 7.48 45.14 -4.44
N ILE A 138 6.77 46.27 -4.50
CA ILE A 138 5.31 46.30 -4.73
C ILE A 138 4.97 45.64 -6.07
N LYS A 139 5.69 45.99 -7.14
CA LYS A 139 5.58 45.36 -8.46
C LYS A 139 5.78 43.85 -8.38
N ARG A 140 6.80 43.38 -7.66
CA ARG A 140 7.12 41.96 -7.46
C ARG A 140 6.02 41.24 -6.68
N ALA A 141 5.44 41.87 -5.66
CA ALA A 141 4.32 41.33 -4.91
C ALA A 141 3.07 41.16 -5.80
N HIS A 142 2.75 42.17 -6.63
CA HIS A 142 1.69 42.08 -7.64
C HIS A 142 1.94 40.96 -8.65
N PHE A 143 3.16 40.83 -9.16
CA PHE A 143 3.54 39.74 -10.04
C PHE A 143 3.30 38.38 -9.37
N ASN A 144 3.79 38.20 -8.14
CA ASN A 144 3.63 36.94 -7.42
C ASN A 144 2.17 36.55 -7.20
N ARG A 145 1.30 37.52 -6.87
CA ARG A 145 -0.15 37.31 -6.70
C ARG A 145 -0.81 36.90 -8.02
N THR A 146 -0.60 37.67 -9.08
CA THR A 146 -1.18 37.41 -10.41
C THR A 146 -0.65 36.10 -11.01
N TRP A 147 0.66 35.85 -10.88
CA TRP A 147 1.30 34.63 -11.33
C TRP A 147 0.79 33.40 -10.57
N CYS A 148 0.58 33.49 -9.25
CA CYS A 148 0.03 32.39 -8.46
C CYS A 148 -1.33 31.94 -8.99
N VAL A 149 -2.24 32.88 -9.25
CA VAL A 149 -3.58 32.61 -9.79
C VAL A 149 -3.49 31.99 -11.19
N LYS A 150 -2.75 32.61 -12.12
CA LYS A 150 -2.59 32.09 -13.49
C LYS A 150 -1.89 30.72 -13.51
N ARG A 151 -0.88 30.50 -12.67
CA ARG A 151 -0.19 29.21 -12.53
C ARG A 151 -1.11 28.13 -11.98
N LYS A 152 -1.90 28.44 -10.95
CA LYS A 152 -2.87 27.52 -10.34
C LYS A 152 -3.93 27.11 -11.37
N HIS A 153 -4.49 28.07 -12.11
CA HIS A 153 -5.44 27.80 -13.20
C HIS A 153 -4.86 26.84 -14.24
N VAL A 154 -3.66 27.09 -14.76
CA VAL A 154 -3.01 26.19 -15.73
C VAL A 154 -2.77 24.80 -15.13
N LEU A 155 -2.26 24.72 -13.90
CA LEU A 155 -1.96 23.43 -13.27
C LEU A 155 -3.23 22.63 -12.94
N ASP A 156 -4.29 23.28 -12.48
CA ASP A 156 -5.57 22.65 -12.15
C ASP A 156 -6.34 22.25 -13.41
N SER A 157 -6.27 23.05 -14.47
CA SER A 157 -6.83 22.71 -15.79
C SER A 157 -6.06 21.56 -16.45
N VAL A 158 -4.73 21.53 -16.34
CA VAL A 158 -3.90 20.39 -16.78
C VAL A 158 -4.19 19.13 -15.94
N LYS A 159 -4.39 19.27 -14.63
CA LYS A 159 -4.81 18.15 -13.76
C LYS A 159 -6.18 17.61 -14.17
N ARG A 160 -7.17 18.48 -14.40
CA ARG A 160 -8.52 18.09 -14.87
C ARG A 160 -8.47 17.39 -16.23
N LEU A 161 -7.71 17.92 -17.18
CA LEU A 161 -7.50 17.29 -18.50
C LEU A 161 -6.75 15.95 -18.40
N SER A 162 -5.85 15.80 -17.42
CA SER A 162 -5.17 14.53 -17.13
C SER A 162 -6.07 13.49 -16.45
N ALA A 163 -7.12 13.92 -15.75
CA ALA A 163 -8.15 13.05 -15.18
C ALA A 163 -9.18 12.59 -16.25
N CYS A 164 -9.47 13.43 -17.25
CA CYS A 164 -10.36 13.12 -18.39
C CYS A 164 -9.67 12.46 -19.60
N GLY A 165 -8.40 12.05 -19.49
CA GLY A 165 -7.72 11.27 -20.53
C GLY A 165 -7.40 12.01 -21.84
N ARG A 166 -7.51 13.35 -21.88
CA ARG A 166 -7.19 14.17 -23.08
C ARG A 166 -6.17 15.27 -22.76
N MET A 167 -4.90 14.90 -22.55
CA MET A 167 -3.73 15.55 -23.17
C MET A 167 -2.40 15.09 -22.54
N ASP A 168 -1.42 15.17 -23.42
CA ASP A 168 -0.10 14.57 -23.47
C ASP A 168 0.82 14.92 -22.28
N GLY A 169 1.53 13.91 -21.80
CA GLY A 169 2.21 13.89 -20.51
C GLY A 169 3.46 14.76 -20.41
N ARG A 170 3.86 15.03 -19.15
CA ARG A 170 5.19 15.51 -18.78
C ARG A 170 6.25 14.60 -19.42
N LEU A 171 6.91 15.07 -20.48
CA LEU A 171 8.18 14.54 -20.96
C LEU A 171 9.24 14.80 -19.88
N VAL A 172 9.57 13.77 -19.12
CA VAL A 172 10.90 13.69 -18.52
C VAL A 172 11.80 13.18 -19.65
N ASP A 173 12.71 14.04 -20.11
CA ASP A 173 13.63 13.73 -21.20
C ASP A 173 14.45 12.48 -20.84
N ARG A 174 14.47 11.54 -21.80
CA ARG A 174 15.21 10.28 -21.77
C ARG A 174 16.72 10.54 -21.58
N ASN A 175 17.20 11.69 -22.05
CA ASN A 175 18.56 12.16 -21.87
C ASN A 175 18.81 12.76 -20.49
N LEU A 176 17.82 13.46 -19.89
CA LEU A 176 17.97 14.06 -18.57
C LEU A 176 18.07 12.99 -17.47
N VAL A 177 17.25 11.93 -17.48
CA VAL A 177 17.37 10.85 -16.48
C VAL A 177 18.63 10.01 -16.70
N ARG A 178 19.03 9.79 -17.96
CA ARG A 178 20.35 9.17 -18.26
C ARG A 178 21.51 10.07 -17.83
N GLN A 179 21.43 11.39 -18.01
CA GLN A 179 22.45 12.35 -17.57
C GLN A 179 22.50 12.46 -16.05
N MET A 180 21.36 12.49 -15.37
CA MET A 180 21.28 12.50 -13.89
C MET A 180 21.88 11.24 -13.25
N CYS A 181 22.01 10.16 -14.04
CA CYS A 181 22.63 8.88 -13.65
C CYS A 181 23.96 8.60 -14.38
N ARG A 182 24.45 9.47 -15.30
CA ARG A 182 25.77 9.35 -15.94
C ARG A 182 26.75 10.16 -15.10
N GLY A 183 27.79 9.49 -14.60
CA GLY A 183 28.67 10.03 -13.57
C GLY A 183 28.57 9.27 -12.24
N VAL A 184 28.26 7.96 -12.28
CA VAL A 184 28.52 7.05 -11.15
C VAL A 184 30.03 6.80 -11.09
N SER A 185 30.80 7.85 -10.78
CA SER A 185 32.13 7.70 -10.19
C SER A 185 31.95 7.53 -8.68
N HIS A 186 32.89 6.81 -8.10
CA HIS A 186 32.97 6.32 -6.71
C HIS A 186 33.01 7.41 -5.62
N GLU A 187 32.22 8.47 -5.70
CA GLU A 187 32.20 9.56 -4.73
C GLU A 187 30.79 9.76 -4.15
N ASN A 188 30.37 8.76 -3.40
CA ASN A 188 29.47 8.87 -2.25
C ASN A 188 29.51 7.52 -1.51
N SER A 189 30.66 7.24 -0.89
CA SER A 189 30.85 6.17 0.11
C SER A 189 30.15 6.54 1.43
N TYR A 190 28.84 6.79 1.37
CA TYR A 190 27.99 6.79 2.54
C TYR A 190 26.75 5.98 2.20
N LEU A 191 26.94 4.66 2.22
CA LEU A 191 26.01 3.60 2.61
C LEU A 191 26.64 2.29 2.11
N ASP A 192 27.68 1.84 2.80
CA ASP A 192 27.90 0.40 2.96
C ASP A 192 26.63 -0.14 3.61
N VAL A 193 25.63 -0.50 2.80
CA VAL A 193 24.51 -1.32 3.29
C VAL A 193 25.12 -2.71 3.42
N PRO A 194 25.37 -3.21 4.64
CA PRO A 194 26.03 -4.48 4.81
C PRO A 194 25.25 -5.53 4.02
N HIS A 195 25.98 -6.35 3.26
CA HIS A 195 25.45 -7.59 2.69
C HIS A 195 24.49 -8.21 3.70
N ALA A 196 23.25 -8.46 3.25
CA ALA A 196 22.08 -8.71 4.07
C ALA A 196 22.29 -9.81 5.14
N SER A 197 22.87 -9.47 6.29
CA SER A 197 23.03 -10.40 7.40
C SER A 197 21.70 -10.62 8.11
N ILE A 198 21.52 -11.83 8.64
CA ILE A 198 20.45 -12.13 9.59
C ILE A 198 20.71 -11.39 10.90
N VAL A 199 19.66 -11.15 11.68
CA VAL A 199 19.81 -10.59 13.04
C VAL A 199 20.12 -11.75 13.99
N ASN A 200 21.34 -11.79 14.52
CA ASN A 200 21.80 -12.82 15.44
C ASN A 200 22.34 -12.19 16.74
N PRO A 201 21.46 -11.74 17.65
CA PRO A 201 21.87 -10.98 18.84
C PRO A 201 22.76 -11.78 19.79
N CYS A 202 22.55 -13.10 19.86
CA CYS A 202 23.30 -14.00 20.73
C CYS A 202 24.60 -14.53 20.10
N ARG A 203 24.93 -14.11 18.86
CA ARG A 203 26.13 -14.55 18.11
C ARG A 203 26.25 -16.07 17.99
N GLU A 204 25.11 -16.76 17.86
CA GLU A 204 25.05 -18.21 17.71
C GLU A 204 25.74 -18.67 16.43
N ALA A 205 26.47 -19.78 16.50
CA ALA A 205 27.14 -20.34 15.33
C ALA A 205 26.10 -20.89 14.33
N VAL A 206 25.93 -20.22 13.19
CA VAL A 206 25.06 -20.66 12.08
C VAL A 206 25.91 -20.89 10.85
N SER A 207 25.66 -21.96 10.10
CA SER A 207 26.42 -22.25 8.89
C SER A 207 26.27 -21.13 7.86
N ARG A 208 27.34 -20.86 7.12
CA ARG A 208 27.33 -19.88 6.02
C ARG A 208 26.20 -20.14 5.03
N LYS A 209 25.90 -21.41 4.72
CA LYS A 209 24.79 -21.79 3.82
C LYS A 209 23.43 -21.38 4.37
N THR A 210 23.20 -21.56 5.67
CA THR A 210 21.94 -21.15 6.32
C THR A 210 21.82 -19.64 6.40
N GLU A 211 22.89 -18.93 6.73
CA GLU A 211 22.90 -17.46 6.71
C GLU A 211 22.63 -16.90 5.30
N GLU A 212 23.32 -17.42 4.28
CA GLU A 212 23.08 -17.07 2.88
C GLU A 212 21.65 -17.42 2.42
N PHE A 213 21.05 -18.48 2.94
CA PHE A 213 19.67 -18.84 2.64
C PHE A 213 18.67 -17.85 3.27
N LEU A 214 18.86 -17.50 4.53
CA LEU A 214 17.97 -16.61 5.28
C LEU A 214 18.14 -15.13 4.87
N SER A 215 19.35 -14.70 4.50
CA SER A 215 19.65 -13.35 3.99
C SER A 215 18.77 -12.93 2.80
N ARG A 216 18.29 -13.90 2.01
CA ARG A 216 17.36 -13.68 0.89
C ARG A 216 16.08 -12.96 1.32
N GLY A 217 15.70 -13.09 2.60
CA GLY A 217 14.62 -12.35 3.24
C GLY A 217 13.23 -12.94 3.05
N ARG A 218 12.29 -12.53 3.90
CA ARG A 218 10.95 -13.15 4.02
C ARG A 218 10.11 -13.13 2.73
N LYS A 219 10.31 -12.13 1.87
CA LYS A 219 9.56 -11.99 0.61
C LYS A 219 10.12 -12.88 -0.50
N PHE A 220 11.31 -13.46 -0.35
CA PHE A 220 11.92 -14.30 -1.36
C PHE A 220 11.11 -15.58 -1.56
N CYS A 221 10.63 -15.81 -2.78
CA CYS A 221 10.04 -17.07 -3.21
C CYS A 221 11.11 -18.01 -3.78
N LEU A 222 11.16 -19.25 -3.29
CA LEU A 222 12.05 -20.30 -3.77
C LEU A 222 11.65 -20.78 -5.16
N ASN A 223 12.64 -21.08 -6.00
CA ASN A 223 12.40 -21.71 -7.29
C ASN A 223 12.29 -23.23 -7.14
N VAL A 224 11.18 -23.69 -6.58
CA VAL A 224 10.91 -25.12 -6.42
C VAL A 224 10.30 -25.65 -7.72
N LYS A 225 11.04 -26.54 -8.40
CA LYS A 225 10.56 -27.20 -9.63
C LYS A 225 9.25 -27.95 -9.32
N PRO A 226 8.14 -27.66 -10.04
CA PRO A 226 6.87 -28.34 -9.82
C PRO A 226 6.97 -29.81 -10.29
N SER A 227 6.03 -30.66 -9.89
CA SER A 227 5.88 -32.00 -10.47
C SER A 227 4.83 -32.03 -11.60
N ARG A 228 4.74 -33.14 -12.36
CA ARG A 228 3.66 -33.37 -13.35
C ARG A 228 2.28 -33.22 -12.73
N MET A 229 2.08 -33.76 -11.53
CA MET A 229 0.84 -33.56 -10.77
C MET A 229 0.57 -32.08 -10.45
N ASP A 230 1.57 -31.30 -10.06
CA ASP A 230 1.40 -29.87 -9.76
C ASP A 230 1.01 -29.06 -11.00
N VAL A 231 1.64 -29.37 -12.14
CA VAL A 231 1.35 -28.73 -13.42
C VAL A 231 -0.07 -29.10 -13.88
N PHE A 232 -0.43 -30.39 -13.84
CA PHE A 232 -1.77 -30.83 -14.19
C PHE A 232 -2.83 -30.23 -13.27
N SER A 233 -2.58 -30.16 -11.97
CA SER A 233 -3.48 -29.49 -11.02
C SER A 233 -3.67 -28.02 -11.37
N SER A 234 -2.61 -27.32 -11.77
CA SER A 234 -2.70 -25.93 -12.22
C SER A 234 -3.51 -25.79 -13.52
N ILE A 235 -3.35 -26.72 -14.46
CA ILE A 235 -4.18 -26.79 -15.67
C ILE A 235 -5.65 -26.97 -15.27
N GLN A 236 -5.95 -27.90 -14.36
CA GLN A 236 -7.32 -28.13 -13.89
C GLN A 236 -7.90 -26.92 -13.14
N THR A 237 -7.09 -26.19 -12.38
CA THR A 237 -7.51 -24.93 -11.74
C THR A 237 -7.94 -23.89 -12.78
N VAL A 238 -7.22 -23.77 -13.90
CA VAL A 238 -7.61 -22.89 -15.01
C VAL A 238 -8.83 -23.46 -15.74
N ALA A 239 -8.89 -24.76 -15.96
CA ALA A 239 -10.00 -25.43 -16.65
C ALA A 239 -11.35 -25.25 -15.92
N LYS A 240 -11.34 -25.06 -14.59
CA LYS A 240 -12.55 -24.75 -13.80
C LYS A 240 -13.21 -23.42 -14.16
N VAL A 241 -12.48 -22.48 -14.75
CA VAL A 241 -13.01 -21.16 -15.14
C VAL A 241 -13.19 -21.02 -16.66
N VAL A 242 -12.77 -22.02 -17.44
CA VAL A 242 -13.08 -22.13 -18.87
C VAL A 242 -14.56 -22.51 -19.03
N THR A 243 -15.18 -22.17 -20.17
CA THR A 243 -16.56 -22.59 -20.47
C THR A 243 -16.62 -24.11 -20.52
N GLN A 244 -17.78 -24.68 -20.21
CA GLN A 244 -17.93 -26.13 -20.11
C GLN A 244 -17.58 -26.82 -21.44
N ASP A 245 -18.00 -26.25 -22.57
CA ASP A 245 -17.79 -26.82 -23.91
C ASP A 245 -16.31 -26.79 -24.35
N GLU A 246 -15.57 -25.75 -23.95
CA GLU A 246 -14.17 -25.59 -24.33
C GLU A 246 -13.18 -26.27 -23.36
N LYS A 247 -13.68 -26.76 -22.21
CA LYS A 247 -12.85 -27.25 -21.11
C LYS A 247 -11.94 -28.41 -21.55
N ALA A 248 -12.48 -29.38 -22.28
CA ALA A 248 -11.72 -30.52 -22.77
C ALA A 248 -10.62 -30.09 -23.75
N ALA A 249 -10.96 -29.20 -24.69
CA ALA A 249 -10.03 -28.65 -25.67
C ALA A 249 -8.89 -27.88 -24.99
N PHE A 250 -9.19 -27.05 -23.99
CA PHE A 250 -8.19 -26.34 -23.20
C PHE A 250 -7.22 -27.30 -22.50
N VAL A 251 -7.74 -28.33 -21.81
CA VAL A 251 -6.92 -29.30 -21.08
C VAL A 251 -5.97 -30.03 -22.04
N VAL A 252 -6.47 -30.51 -23.19
CA VAL A 252 -5.66 -31.18 -24.20
C VAL A 252 -4.55 -30.26 -24.75
N GLN A 253 -4.89 -29.02 -25.09
CA GLN A 253 -3.92 -28.05 -25.63
C GLN A 253 -2.86 -27.67 -24.58
N ALA A 254 -3.27 -27.45 -23.33
CA ALA A 254 -2.37 -27.11 -22.24
C ALA A 254 -1.42 -28.27 -21.91
N ILE A 255 -1.92 -29.51 -21.84
CA ILE A 255 -1.10 -30.71 -21.66
C ILE A 255 -0.10 -30.86 -22.80
N GLY A 256 -0.54 -30.73 -24.05
CA GLY A 256 0.36 -30.84 -25.22
C GLY A 256 1.50 -29.83 -25.17
N ARG A 257 1.21 -28.58 -24.82
CA ARG A 257 2.25 -27.55 -24.63
C ARG A 257 3.19 -27.88 -23.49
N MET A 258 2.66 -28.37 -22.37
CA MET A 258 3.47 -28.68 -21.20
C MET A 258 4.32 -29.94 -21.39
N GLU A 259 3.86 -30.95 -22.14
CA GLU A 259 4.65 -32.14 -22.45
C GLU A 259 5.94 -31.79 -23.20
N ASN A 260 5.85 -30.90 -24.19
CA ASN A 260 7.01 -30.39 -24.94
C ASN A 260 8.02 -29.64 -24.05
N VAL A 261 7.55 -29.01 -22.97
CA VAL A 261 8.40 -28.26 -22.04
C VAL A 261 9.03 -29.18 -20.98
N MET A 262 8.33 -30.25 -20.61
CA MET A 262 8.71 -31.08 -19.47
C MET A 262 9.62 -32.25 -19.89
N GLY A 263 9.34 -32.88 -21.04
CA GLY A 263 10.10 -34.06 -21.48
C GLY A 263 9.87 -35.29 -20.60
N ARG A 264 10.56 -36.41 -20.89
CA ARG A 264 10.35 -37.69 -20.18
C ARG A 264 10.86 -37.65 -18.73
N ASP A 265 12.05 -37.11 -18.49
CA ASP A 265 12.75 -37.14 -17.19
C ASP A 265 12.24 -36.10 -16.17
N TYR A 266 11.08 -35.49 -16.43
CA TYR A 266 10.52 -34.50 -15.52
C TYR A 266 9.92 -35.15 -14.27
N PRO A 267 10.15 -34.60 -13.06
CA PRO A 267 9.61 -35.17 -11.82
C PRO A 267 8.10 -35.40 -11.85
N THR A 268 7.67 -36.63 -11.55
CA THR A 268 6.24 -37.00 -11.58
C THR A 268 5.50 -36.51 -10.34
N GLU A 269 6.08 -36.69 -9.15
CA GLU A 269 5.34 -36.47 -7.89
C GLU A 269 5.95 -35.46 -6.91
N ARG A 270 7.27 -35.53 -6.64
CA ARG A 270 7.88 -34.82 -5.50
C ARG A 270 8.68 -33.60 -5.91
N ARG A 271 8.44 -32.52 -5.18
CA ARG A 271 9.21 -31.28 -5.23
C ARG A 271 10.46 -31.41 -4.37
N ASN A 272 11.57 -30.78 -4.78
CA ASN A 272 12.79 -30.74 -3.99
C ASN A 272 12.75 -29.57 -2.98
N PHE A 273 12.71 -29.89 -1.69
CA PHE A 273 12.79 -28.94 -0.56
C PHE A 273 14.04 -29.17 0.31
N SER A 274 15.09 -29.77 -0.24
CA SER A 274 16.32 -30.12 0.49
C SER A 274 16.96 -28.92 1.22
N GLU A 275 17.11 -27.76 0.56
CA GLU A 275 17.63 -26.55 1.21
C GLU A 275 16.81 -26.14 2.44
N VAL A 276 15.49 -26.15 2.33
CA VAL A 276 14.59 -25.81 3.46
C VAL A 276 14.72 -26.81 4.59
N LYS A 277 14.80 -28.11 4.25
CA LYS A 277 14.96 -29.18 5.24
C LYS A 277 16.31 -29.08 5.94
N ALA A 278 17.39 -28.79 5.22
CA ALA A 278 18.73 -28.60 5.78
C ALA A 278 18.76 -27.44 6.78
N VAL A 279 18.19 -26.29 6.42
CA VAL A 279 18.11 -25.12 7.32
C VAL A 279 17.30 -25.43 8.57
N LYS A 280 16.13 -26.06 8.42
CA LYS A 280 15.30 -26.45 9.58
C LYS A 280 16.03 -27.42 10.50
N ASN A 281 16.63 -28.46 9.93
CA ASN A 281 17.39 -29.45 10.68
C ASN A 281 18.55 -28.79 11.44
N GLU A 282 19.30 -27.88 10.82
CA GLU A 282 20.39 -27.17 11.51
C GLU A 282 19.88 -26.35 12.70
N LEU A 283 18.82 -25.56 12.50
CA LEU A 283 18.23 -24.76 13.57
C LEU A 283 17.70 -25.65 14.71
N ASP A 284 17.04 -26.76 14.38
CA ASP A 284 16.51 -27.69 15.38
C ASP A 284 17.63 -28.41 16.15
N CYS A 285 18.67 -28.91 15.46
CA CYS A 285 19.83 -29.54 16.10
C CYS A 285 20.57 -28.60 17.05
N LYS A 286 20.65 -27.31 16.71
CA LYS A 286 21.29 -26.29 17.56
C LYS A 286 20.35 -25.66 18.59
N SER A 287 19.11 -26.15 18.71
CA SER A 287 18.09 -25.56 19.58
C SER A 287 17.88 -24.06 19.39
N LEU A 288 17.85 -23.63 18.12
CA LEU A 288 17.62 -22.25 17.71
C LEU A 288 16.18 -22.06 17.22
N GLU A 289 15.58 -20.93 17.56
CA GLU A 289 14.28 -20.48 17.08
C GLU A 289 14.47 -19.34 16.08
N MET A 290 13.74 -19.40 14.96
CA MET A 290 13.77 -18.38 13.92
C MET A 290 12.52 -17.50 13.99
N LEU A 291 12.70 -16.19 13.90
CA LEU A 291 11.62 -15.21 13.91
C LEU A 291 11.86 -14.09 12.88
N GLN A 292 10.90 -13.20 12.74
CA GLN A 292 11.04 -12.01 11.89
C GLN A 292 11.28 -10.77 12.74
N THR A 293 12.09 -9.86 12.22
CA THR A 293 12.25 -8.52 12.79
C THR A 293 11.07 -7.62 12.40
N ASP A 294 10.69 -6.71 13.28
CA ASP A 294 9.58 -5.77 13.10
C ASP A 294 9.89 -4.64 12.09
N LYS A 295 11.02 -3.92 12.27
CA LYS A 295 11.32 -2.71 11.47
C LYS A 295 12.01 -3.06 10.15
N THR A 296 13.11 -3.83 10.19
CA THR A 296 13.92 -4.12 8.98
C THR A 296 13.29 -5.22 8.10
N GLY A 297 12.47 -6.09 8.67
CA GLY A 297 11.83 -7.21 7.95
C GLY A 297 12.79 -8.34 7.56
N LYS A 298 13.95 -8.43 8.21
CA LYS A 298 14.92 -9.52 8.16
C LYS A 298 14.46 -10.74 8.97
N PHE A 299 15.17 -11.85 8.83
CA PHE A 299 15.08 -12.96 9.78
C PHE A 299 16.01 -12.71 10.97
N ALA A 300 15.58 -13.16 12.13
CA ALA A 300 16.39 -13.22 13.33
C ALA A 300 16.45 -14.67 13.84
N VAL A 301 17.53 -14.99 14.55
CA VAL A 301 17.74 -16.30 15.19
C VAL A 301 18.07 -16.07 16.67
N LEU A 302 17.45 -16.85 17.54
CA LEU A 302 17.66 -16.82 18.99
C LEU A 302 17.74 -18.24 19.54
N PRO A 303 18.54 -18.51 20.60
CA PRO A 303 18.41 -19.76 21.34
C PRO A 303 16.99 -19.97 21.85
N LYS A 304 16.46 -21.19 21.77
CA LYS A 304 15.11 -21.54 22.26
C LYS A 304 14.87 -21.10 23.71
N PRO A 305 15.82 -21.20 24.66
CA PRO A 305 15.63 -20.67 26.02
C PRO A 305 15.44 -19.15 26.07
N VAL A 306 16.24 -18.39 25.33
CA VAL A 306 16.15 -16.92 25.24
C VAL A 306 14.82 -16.51 24.59
N PHE A 307 14.43 -17.20 23.52
CA PHE A 307 13.14 -17.00 22.88
C PHE A 307 11.97 -17.24 23.84
N ARG A 308 11.97 -18.35 24.59
CA ARG A 308 10.92 -18.68 25.56
C ARG A 308 10.82 -17.64 26.67
N LYS A 309 11.96 -17.18 27.21
CA LYS A 309 12.01 -16.12 28.22
C LYS A 309 11.35 -14.83 27.70
N LYS A 310 11.77 -14.34 26.53
CA LYS A 310 11.21 -13.14 25.90
C LYS A 310 9.73 -13.30 25.51
N ALA A 311 9.32 -14.49 25.08
CA ALA A 311 7.92 -14.80 24.78
C ALA A 311 7.06 -14.74 26.05
N LYS A 312 7.54 -15.30 27.16
CA LYS A 312 6.87 -15.22 28.46
C LYS A 312 6.75 -13.77 28.94
N GLU A 313 7.82 -12.99 28.93
CA GLU A 313 7.80 -11.56 29.27
C GLU A 313 6.77 -10.77 28.43
N ALA A 314 6.69 -11.06 27.14
CA ALA A 314 5.72 -10.43 26.23
C ALA A 314 4.27 -10.89 26.46
N LEU A 315 4.05 -12.11 26.95
CA LEU A 315 2.72 -12.60 27.30
C LEU A 315 2.28 -12.06 28.65
N ASP A 316 3.13 -12.16 29.68
CA ASP A 316 2.84 -11.72 31.05
C ASP A 316 2.57 -10.20 31.12
N SER A 317 3.18 -9.42 30.23
CA SER A 317 2.90 -7.98 30.13
C SER A 317 1.52 -7.69 29.54
N LEU A 318 1.08 -8.41 28.50
CA LEU A 318 -0.08 -8.08 27.68
C LEU A 318 -1.34 -8.89 27.97
N PHE A 319 -1.19 -10.10 28.51
CA PHE A 319 -2.26 -11.06 28.67
C PHE A 319 -2.34 -11.58 30.11
N VAL A 320 -3.49 -12.17 30.44
CA VAL A 320 -3.75 -12.91 31.69
C VAL A 320 -4.30 -14.29 31.37
N ASP A 321 -4.11 -15.23 32.28
CA ASP A 321 -4.63 -16.59 32.13
C ASP A 321 -6.16 -16.58 31.94
N TRP A 322 -6.64 -17.34 30.95
CA TRP A 322 -8.06 -17.42 30.64
C TRP A 322 -8.65 -18.76 31.07
N THR A 323 -9.61 -18.70 31.99
CA THR A 323 -10.35 -19.87 32.51
C THR A 323 -11.80 -19.93 32.02
N GLY A 324 -12.25 -18.97 31.21
CA GLY A 324 -13.64 -18.85 30.76
C GLY A 324 -14.03 -19.78 29.60
N ASN A 325 -15.32 -19.75 29.23
CA ASN A 325 -15.89 -20.60 28.18
C ASN A 325 -16.14 -19.81 26.88
N ILE A 326 -15.31 -20.04 25.86
CA ILE A 326 -15.44 -19.41 24.53
C ILE A 326 -16.77 -19.78 23.86
N GLY A 327 -17.28 -21.00 24.07
CA GLY A 327 -18.55 -21.44 23.52
C GLY A 327 -19.74 -20.65 24.05
N LYS A 328 -19.68 -20.21 25.33
CA LYS A 328 -20.69 -19.34 25.94
C LYS A 328 -20.68 -17.95 25.29
N LEU A 329 -19.53 -17.30 25.21
CA LEU A 329 -19.37 -16.00 24.55
C LEU A 329 -19.84 -16.02 23.09
N ARG A 330 -19.52 -17.09 22.37
CA ARG A 330 -19.96 -17.29 20.98
C ARG A 330 -21.48 -17.38 20.86
N LYS A 331 -22.15 -18.05 21.82
CA LYS A 331 -23.61 -18.15 21.85
C LYS A 331 -24.26 -16.80 22.17
N GLU A 332 -23.71 -16.05 23.12
CA GLU A 332 -24.19 -14.71 23.48
C GLU A 332 -24.13 -13.75 22.29
N ILE A 333 -22.99 -13.70 21.59
CA ILE A 333 -22.85 -12.89 20.36
C ILE A 333 -23.87 -13.32 19.29
N CYS A 334 -24.06 -14.63 19.09
CA CYS A 334 -25.07 -15.12 18.16
C CYS A 334 -26.51 -14.81 18.59
N GLY A 335 -26.79 -14.66 19.89
CA GLY A 335 -28.08 -14.22 20.41
C GLY A 335 -28.39 -12.81 19.94
N VAL A 336 -27.50 -11.86 20.27
CA VAL A 336 -27.64 -10.45 19.87
C VAL A 336 -27.74 -10.30 18.35
N LEU A 337 -26.90 -11.02 17.59
CA LEU A 337 -26.95 -10.96 16.12
C LEU A 337 -28.28 -11.49 15.55
N ARG A 338 -28.94 -12.44 16.20
CA ARG A 338 -30.22 -13.00 15.73
C ARG A 338 -31.39 -12.10 16.06
N GLU A 339 -31.36 -11.46 17.23
CA GLU A 339 -32.35 -10.47 17.64
C GLU A 339 -32.40 -9.31 16.63
N GLU A 340 -31.25 -8.95 16.04
CA GLU A 340 -31.12 -7.93 14.99
C GLU A 340 -31.13 -8.53 13.56
N GLU A 341 -31.67 -9.74 13.37
CA GLU A 341 -31.87 -10.40 12.05
C GLU A 341 -30.60 -10.76 11.23
N PHE A 342 -29.40 -10.76 11.83
CA PHE A 342 -28.13 -11.13 11.18
C PHE A 342 -27.84 -12.66 11.20
N GLU A 343 -28.80 -13.49 10.79
CA GLU A 343 -28.67 -14.96 10.84
C GLU A 343 -27.50 -15.49 9.99
N GLY A 344 -27.19 -14.84 8.86
CA GLY A 344 -26.03 -15.19 8.02
C GLY A 344 -24.70 -15.04 8.76
N THR A 345 -24.54 -13.95 9.50
CA THR A 345 -23.35 -13.68 10.32
C THR A 345 -23.29 -14.66 11.49
N ALA A 346 -24.40 -14.91 12.18
CA ALA A 346 -24.47 -15.89 13.26
C ALA A 346 -24.09 -17.32 12.80
N LYS A 347 -24.58 -17.76 11.64
CA LYS A 347 -24.17 -19.04 11.01
C LYS A 347 -22.67 -19.06 10.68
N GLY A 348 -22.12 -17.96 10.19
CA GLY A 348 -20.68 -17.80 9.95
C GLY A 348 -19.85 -17.92 11.25
N VAL A 349 -20.35 -17.28 12.32
CA VAL A 349 -19.75 -17.38 13.66
C VAL A 349 -19.75 -18.83 14.11
N LEU A 350 -20.86 -19.57 14.01
CA LEU A 350 -21.00 -20.97 14.49
C LEU A 350 -20.30 -22.05 13.63
N SER A 351 -20.12 -21.80 12.33
CA SER A 351 -19.49 -22.74 11.40
C SER A 351 -17.96 -22.69 11.40
N SER A 352 -17.37 -21.67 12.03
CA SER A 352 -15.92 -21.48 12.09
C SER A 352 -15.19 -22.64 12.80
N ARG A 353 -14.06 -23.06 12.22
CA ARG A 353 -13.31 -24.26 12.63
C ARG A 353 -12.45 -24.07 13.87
N HIS A 354 -11.98 -22.86 14.12
CA HIS A 354 -11.05 -22.54 15.20
C HIS A 354 -11.69 -21.60 16.21
N SER A 355 -11.53 -21.93 17.49
CA SER A 355 -12.12 -21.19 18.61
C SER A 355 -11.17 -20.17 19.23
N THR A 356 -9.85 -20.41 19.18
CA THR A 356 -8.79 -19.57 19.75
C THR A 356 -7.97 -18.87 18.65
N LEU A 357 -7.36 -17.75 19.01
CA LEU A 357 -6.47 -16.98 18.15
C LEU A 357 -5.05 -17.55 18.17
N SER A 358 -4.42 -17.55 16.99
CA SER A 358 -2.99 -17.86 16.87
C SER A 358 -2.15 -16.59 17.01
N LEU A 359 -0.96 -16.72 17.58
CA LEU A 359 -0.05 -15.59 17.82
C LEU A 359 1.26 -15.73 17.06
N LYS A 360 1.96 -14.60 16.90
CA LYS A 360 3.31 -14.53 16.36
C LYS A 360 4.08 -13.41 17.04
N PHE A 361 5.33 -13.69 17.39
CA PHE A 361 6.26 -12.70 17.91
C PHE A 361 7.14 -12.12 16.80
N PHE A 362 7.38 -10.81 16.86
CA PHE A 362 8.35 -10.11 16.04
C PHE A 362 9.42 -9.47 16.92
N LEU A 363 10.68 -9.54 16.53
CA LEU A 363 11.79 -8.90 17.25
C LEU A 363 11.82 -7.40 16.92
N LYS A 364 11.68 -6.51 17.92
CA LYS A 364 11.88 -5.06 17.74
C LYS A 364 13.38 -4.75 17.66
N ASP A 365 13.96 -5.00 16.50
CA ASP A 365 15.40 -4.94 16.18
C ASP A 365 16.04 -3.54 16.19
N HIS A 366 15.25 -2.50 16.43
CA HIS A 366 15.67 -1.11 16.52
C HIS A 366 15.66 -0.58 17.97
N LYS A 367 15.24 -1.42 18.93
CA LYS A 367 15.26 -1.08 20.36
C LYS A 367 16.42 -1.82 21.05
N PRO A 368 17.15 -1.19 21.98
CA PRO A 368 18.33 -1.81 22.63
C PRO A 368 18.01 -3.15 23.30
N GLU A 369 16.89 -3.22 24.03
CA GLU A 369 16.43 -4.42 24.75
C GLU A 369 15.89 -5.53 23.83
N LEU A 370 15.71 -5.25 22.54
CA LEU A 370 15.16 -6.18 21.54
C LEU A 370 13.87 -6.90 22.04
N PRO A 371 12.84 -6.16 22.50
CA PRO A 371 11.61 -6.77 23.00
C PRO A 371 10.78 -7.39 21.88
N PHE A 372 9.86 -8.28 22.23
CA PHE A 372 8.92 -8.84 21.27
C PHE A 372 7.71 -7.93 21.06
N ARG A 373 7.25 -7.85 19.81
CA ARG A 373 5.90 -7.40 19.47
C ARG A 373 5.02 -8.63 19.25
N THR A 374 3.96 -8.74 20.03
CA THR A 374 2.98 -9.84 19.92
C THR A 374 1.88 -9.43 18.95
N VAL A 375 1.63 -10.25 17.94
CA VAL A 375 0.57 -10.04 16.93
C VAL A 375 -0.32 -11.27 16.88
N ILE A 376 -1.62 -11.06 16.92
CA ILE A 376 -2.63 -12.13 16.78
C ILE A 376 -3.05 -12.31 15.32
N ASN A 377 -3.68 -13.45 15.03
CA ASN A 377 -4.26 -13.73 13.72
C ASN A 377 -5.64 -14.37 13.88
N GLU A 378 -6.65 -13.63 13.42
CA GLU A 378 -8.06 -14.05 13.42
C GLU A 378 -8.42 -14.96 12.24
N ASN A 379 -7.57 -15.06 11.21
CA ASN A 379 -7.96 -15.75 9.98
C ASN A 379 -8.27 -17.23 10.22
N GLY A 380 -9.51 -17.62 9.91
CA GLY A 380 -10.03 -18.96 10.12
C GLY A 380 -10.76 -19.17 11.45
N THR A 381 -10.85 -18.13 12.29
CA THR A 381 -11.62 -18.14 13.54
C THR A 381 -12.95 -17.40 13.37
N TRP A 382 -13.87 -17.65 14.31
CA TRP A 382 -15.15 -16.96 14.38
C TRP A 382 -15.02 -15.45 14.64
N GLN A 383 -13.95 -15.02 15.30
CA GLN A 383 -13.66 -13.61 15.55
C GLN A 383 -13.37 -12.83 14.28
N LYS A 384 -12.85 -13.47 13.22
CA LYS A 384 -12.72 -12.80 11.91
C LYS A 384 -14.08 -12.43 11.32
N VAL A 385 -15.11 -13.22 11.59
CA VAL A 385 -16.48 -12.93 11.14
C VAL A 385 -17.01 -11.73 11.90
N VAL A 386 -16.91 -11.74 13.24
CA VAL A 386 -17.39 -10.66 14.11
C VAL A 386 -16.62 -9.35 13.88
N SER A 387 -15.29 -9.39 13.82
CA SER A 387 -14.46 -8.21 13.58
C SER A 387 -14.76 -7.53 12.23
N LYS A 388 -15.12 -8.30 11.20
CA LYS A 388 -15.55 -7.76 9.91
C LYS A 388 -16.93 -7.11 10.00
N PHE A 389 -17.87 -7.76 10.68
CA PHE A 389 -19.19 -7.17 10.95
C PHE A 389 -19.05 -5.82 11.68
N LEU A 390 -18.24 -5.79 12.75
CA LEU A 390 -17.96 -4.56 13.49
C LEU A 390 -17.28 -3.51 12.60
N GLN A 391 -16.27 -3.90 11.82
CA GLN A 391 -15.61 -3.00 10.88
C GLN A 391 -16.59 -2.36 9.88
N GLN A 392 -17.50 -3.15 9.32
CA GLN A 392 -18.54 -2.66 8.40
C GLN A 392 -19.48 -1.65 9.08
N GLY A 393 -19.87 -1.89 10.34
CA GLY A 393 -20.66 -0.92 11.11
C GLY A 393 -19.91 0.39 11.34
N LEU A 394 -18.61 0.33 11.64
CA LEU A 394 -17.79 1.54 11.87
C LEU A 394 -17.51 2.33 10.59
N GLU A 395 -17.67 1.76 9.38
CA GLU A 395 -17.53 2.50 8.11
C GLU A 395 -18.57 3.62 7.93
N TYR A 396 -19.68 3.56 8.67
CA TYR A 396 -20.71 4.59 8.64
C TYR A 396 -20.36 5.82 9.48
N VAL A 397 -19.39 5.72 10.39
CA VAL A 397 -18.94 6.81 11.26
C VAL A 397 -18.14 7.83 10.45
N ARG A 398 -18.52 9.11 10.56
CA ARG A 398 -17.69 10.24 10.11
C ARG A 398 -17.10 10.92 11.32
N LEU A 399 -15.78 11.11 11.29
CA LEU A 399 -15.01 11.78 12.32
C LEU A 399 -14.78 13.23 11.90
N GLU A 400 -15.37 14.16 12.63
CA GLU A 400 -15.17 15.60 12.46
C GLU A 400 -13.81 16.02 13.04
N ASP A 401 -13.26 17.14 12.55
CA ASP A 401 -11.98 17.70 13.02
C ASP A 401 -10.79 16.72 13.06
N SER A 402 -10.83 15.68 12.21
CA SER A 402 -9.78 14.67 12.22
C SER A 402 -8.46 15.23 11.69
N LEU A 403 -7.38 14.98 12.44
CA LEU A 403 -6.01 15.27 12.02
C LEU A 403 -5.40 14.12 11.22
N SER A 404 -6.15 13.03 11.03
CA SER A 404 -5.69 11.77 10.43
C SER A 404 -5.37 11.93 8.95
N LEU A 405 -4.21 11.40 8.56
CA LEU A 405 -3.72 11.30 7.20
C LEU A 405 -4.02 9.91 6.66
N ARG A 406 -4.54 9.83 5.42
CA ARG A 406 -4.74 8.54 4.74
C ARG A 406 -3.44 7.98 4.20
N ASN A 407 -2.54 8.84 3.74
CA ASN A 407 -1.26 8.45 3.17
C ASN A 407 -0.31 9.66 3.01
N SER A 408 0.92 9.36 2.61
CA SER A 408 1.97 10.34 2.37
C SER A 408 1.64 11.40 1.30
N ASN A 409 0.78 11.10 0.32
CA ASN A 409 0.43 12.10 -0.71
C ASN A 409 -0.40 13.24 -0.11
N GLU A 410 -1.28 12.95 0.85
CA GLU A 410 -2.05 14.02 1.52
C GLU A 410 -1.15 14.93 2.33
N LEU A 411 -0.14 14.36 3.00
CA LEU A 411 0.87 15.16 3.66
C LEU A 411 1.62 16.04 2.65
N ILE A 412 1.98 15.50 1.48
CA ILE A 412 2.66 16.28 0.42
C ILE A 412 1.78 17.43 -0.07
N ASP A 413 0.49 17.20 -0.28
CA ASP A 413 -0.43 18.26 -0.72
C ASP A 413 -0.46 19.42 0.29
N ILE A 414 -0.37 19.11 1.59
CA ILE A 414 -0.26 20.12 2.66
C ILE A 414 1.11 20.80 2.65
N LEU A 415 2.20 20.02 2.57
CA LEU A 415 3.57 20.54 2.58
C LEU A 415 3.86 21.43 1.36
N GLU A 416 3.27 21.15 0.20
CA GLU A 416 3.46 21.90 -1.04
C GLU A 416 3.06 23.37 -0.92
N VAL A 417 2.03 23.68 -0.12
CA VAL A 417 1.60 25.07 0.15
C VAL A 417 2.69 25.87 0.87
N HIS A 418 3.56 25.18 1.62
CA HIS A 418 4.61 25.78 2.43
C HIS A 418 6.03 25.46 1.95
N HIS A 419 6.16 24.86 0.78
CA HIS A 419 7.45 24.48 0.20
C HIS A 419 8.36 25.70 0.04
N GLY A 420 9.62 25.58 0.43
CA GLY A 420 10.58 26.69 0.37
C GLY A 420 10.49 27.69 1.53
N ARG A 421 9.62 27.50 2.52
CA ARG A 421 9.56 28.35 3.72
C ARG A 421 10.49 27.82 4.81
N LYS A 422 11.06 28.72 5.62
CA LYS A 422 11.71 28.34 6.88
C LYS A 422 10.66 27.80 7.85
N CYS A 423 10.98 26.70 8.51
CA CYS A 423 10.10 26.09 9.51
C CYS A 423 10.89 25.36 10.60
N SER A 424 10.24 25.14 11.73
CA SER A 424 10.64 24.16 12.73
C SER A 424 9.70 22.97 12.66
N ILE A 425 10.25 21.75 12.73
CA ILE A 425 9.49 20.51 12.66
C ILE A 425 9.90 19.59 13.79
N PHE A 426 8.94 18.82 14.31
CA PHE A 426 9.18 17.67 15.16
C PHE A 426 8.07 16.64 14.92
N SER A 427 8.32 15.39 15.29
CA SER A 427 7.29 14.36 15.35
C SER A 427 7.07 13.90 16.78
N MET A 428 5.87 13.41 17.05
CA MET A 428 5.52 12.75 18.30
C MET A 428 5.00 11.35 17.99
N ASP A 429 5.40 10.36 18.78
CA ASP A 429 4.90 8.98 18.70
C ASP A 429 4.15 8.61 19.98
N ILE A 430 2.93 8.09 19.82
CA ILE A 430 2.11 7.61 20.93
C ILE A 430 2.62 6.23 21.37
N LYS A 431 3.18 6.15 22.58
CA LYS A 431 3.72 4.91 23.13
C LYS A 431 2.62 3.86 23.27
N ASP A 432 2.85 2.72 22.61
CA ASP A 432 2.03 1.52 22.77
C ASP A 432 0.51 1.81 22.62
N LEU A 433 0.15 2.58 21.57
CA LEU A 433 -1.20 3.07 21.30
C LEU A 433 -2.28 2.01 21.55
N TYR A 434 -2.17 0.86 20.89
CA TYR A 434 -3.18 -0.20 21.00
C TYR A 434 -3.35 -0.69 22.42
N TYR A 435 -2.28 -0.72 23.23
CA TYR A 435 -2.27 -1.12 24.64
C TYR A 435 -2.71 -0.01 25.61
N SER A 436 -2.90 1.21 25.10
CA SER A 436 -3.35 2.38 25.88
C SER A 436 -4.84 2.70 25.70
N LEU A 437 -5.56 1.92 24.88
CA LEU A 437 -6.99 2.12 24.62
C LEU A 437 -7.82 1.54 25.77
N GLU A 438 -8.00 2.31 26.84
CA GLU A 438 -8.83 1.93 27.99
C GLU A 438 -10.25 1.57 27.52
N LYS A 439 -10.69 0.33 27.81
CA LYS A 439 -11.93 -0.24 27.26
C LYS A 439 -13.19 0.58 27.56
N SER A 440 -13.36 1.02 28.79
CA SER A 440 -14.50 1.84 29.24
C SER A 440 -14.61 3.12 28.40
N ARG A 441 -13.49 3.84 28.28
CA ARG A 441 -13.35 5.07 27.52
C ARG A 441 -13.51 4.84 26.02
N LEU A 442 -12.98 3.73 25.51
CA LEU A 442 -13.13 3.33 24.12
C LEU A 442 -14.61 3.09 23.77
N LEU A 443 -15.33 2.29 24.56
CA LEU A 443 -16.75 2.02 24.32
C LEU A 443 -17.57 3.31 24.40
N LYS A 444 -17.27 4.20 25.35
CA LYS A 444 -17.91 5.52 25.43
C LYS A 444 -17.66 6.37 24.17
N ARG A 445 -16.42 6.49 23.71
CA ARG A 445 -16.08 7.25 22.49
C ARG A 445 -16.71 6.66 21.23
N VAL A 446 -16.79 5.32 21.15
CA VAL A 446 -17.51 4.64 20.05
C VAL A 446 -19.00 4.95 20.11
N LYS A 447 -19.61 4.89 21.29
CA LYS A 447 -21.03 5.26 21.47
C LYS A 447 -21.30 6.67 20.98
N GLU A 448 -20.54 7.65 21.46
CA GLU A 448 -20.68 9.05 21.06
C GLU A 448 -20.51 9.24 19.54
N ALA A 449 -19.53 8.57 18.93
CA ALA A 449 -19.30 8.65 17.49
C ALA A 449 -20.44 8.03 16.66
N LEU A 450 -21.04 6.93 17.15
CA LEU A 450 -22.20 6.30 16.52
C LEU A 450 -23.44 7.16 16.65
N GLU A 451 -23.70 7.73 17.84
CA GLU A 451 -24.85 8.60 18.11
C GLU A 451 -24.79 9.90 17.28
N ARG A 452 -23.62 10.50 17.10
CA ARG A 452 -23.45 11.64 16.17
C ARG A 452 -23.76 11.28 14.72
N ASN A 453 -23.64 10.00 14.36
CA ASN A 453 -23.92 9.48 13.02
C ASN A 453 -25.18 8.60 13.00
N LEU A 454 -26.10 8.74 13.96
CA LEU A 454 -27.15 7.76 14.28
C LEU A 454 -27.96 7.32 13.06
N VAL A 455 -28.54 8.28 12.33
CA VAL A 455 -29.40 7.98 11.16
C VAL A 455 -28.64 7.19 10.11
N LYS A 456 -27.44 7.67 9.74
CA LYS A 456 -26.61 7.03 8.72
C LYS A 456 -26.14 5.65 9.17
N PHE A 457 -25.80 5.50 10.44
CA PHE A 457 -25.36 4.24 11.01
C PHE A 457 -26.51 3.23 11.06
N GLN A 458 -27.65 3.54 11.67
CA GLN A 458 -28.76 2.61 11.81
C GLN A 458 -29.35 2.21 10.45
N SER A 459 -29.62 3.18 9.57
CA SER A 459 -30.17 2.87 8.24
C SER A 459 -29.18 2.11 7.35
N GLY A 460 -27.88 2.32 7.53
CA GLY A 460 -26.84 1.69 6.71
C GLY A 460 -26.43 0.30 7.21
N SER A 461 -26.27 0.15 8.52
CA SER A 461 -25.79 -1.08 9.15
C SER A 461 -26.91 -2.06 9.49
N GLY A 462 -28.14 -1.56 9.72
CA GLY A 462 -29.29 -2.37 10.13
C GLY A 462 -29.23 -2.85 11.59
N ILE A 463 -28.39 -2.25 12.44
CA ILE A 463 -28.26 -2.61 13.86
C ILE A 463 -28.40 -1.39 14.77
N SER A 464 -29.02 -1.57 15.94
CA SER A 464 -29.08 -0.53 16.97
C SER A 464 -27.70 -0.23 17.60
N VAL A 465 -27.51 0.98 18.14
CA VAL A 465 -26.23 1.38 18.76
C VAL A 465 -25.91 0.50 19.98
N ASP A 466 -26.90 0.20 20.82
CA ASP A 466 -26.70 -0.59 22.02
C ASP A 466 -26.39 -2.07 21.71
N CYS A 467 -27.07 -2.68 20.73
CA CYS A 467 -26.73 -4.03 20.28
C CYS A 467 -25.34 -4.07 19.64
N PHE A 468 -24.97 -3.06 18.83
CA PHE A 468 -23.64 -2.97 18.26
C PHE A 468 -22.54 -2.87 19.34
N LEU A 469 -22.74 -2.02 20.35
CA LEU A 469 -21.81 -1.88 21.48
C LEU A 469 -21.73 -3.16 22.31
N THR A 470 -22.84 -3.88 22.47
CA THR A 470 -22.87 -5.18 23.15
C THR A 470 -22.03 -6.21 22.39
N VAL A 471 -22.18 -6.30 21.07
CA VAL A 471 -21.34 -7.19 20.23
C VAL A 471 -19.88 -6.78 20.31
N LEU A 472 -19.56 -5.48 20.29
CA LEU A 472 -18.19 -4.97 20.42
C LEU A 472 -17.57 -5.33 21.78
N ASP A 473 -18.30 -5.13 22.87
CA ASP A 473 -17.84 -5.47 24.23
C ASP A 473 -17.57 -6.96 24.38
N LEU A 474 -18.52 -7.81 23.95
CA LEU A 474 -18.35 -9.26 23.93
C LEU A 474 -17.16 -9.69 23.05
N TYR A 475 -17.00 -9.06 21.89
CA TYR A 475 -15.86 -9.32 21.01
C TYR A 475 -14.53 -9.01 21.71
N LEU A 476 -14.40 -7.84 22.36
CA LEU A 476 -13.17 -7.46 23.07
C LEU A 476 -12.84 -8.43 24.21
N ARG A 477 -13.85 -8.87 24.99
CA ARG A 477 -13.70 -9.89 26.05
C ARG A 477 -13.32 -11.28 25.52
N SER A 478 -13.56 -11.53 24.23
CA SER A 478 -13.38 -12.85 23.63
C SER A 478 -12.01 -13.07 22.97
N THR A 479 -11.09 -12.10 23.04
CA THR A 479 -9.77 -12.12 22.39
C THR A 479 -8.78 -13.11 23.04
N VAL A 480 -9.16 -14.39 23.03
CA VAL A 480 -8.42 -15.48 23.65
C VAL A 480 -7.37 -16.03 22.69
N VAL A 481 -6.11 -15.91 23.07
CA VAL A 481 -4.95 -16.50 22.39
C VAL A 481 -4.53 -17.80 23.06
N GLU A 482 -3.87 -18.67 22.30
CA GLU A 482 -3.36 -19.95 22.80
C GLU A 482 -1.85 -20.07 22.54
N TYR A 483 -1.10 -20.35 23.59
CA TYR A 483 0.35 -20.50 23.57
C TYR A 483 0.79 -21.61 24.53
N ASP A 484 1.55 -22.58 24.03
CA ASP A 484 2.16 -23.66 24.84
C ASP A 484 1.17 -24.37 25.78
N GLY A 485 0.02 -24.78 25.22
CA GLY A 485 -1.07 -25.51 25.87
C GLY A 485 -1.98 -24.63 26.71
N LYS A 486 -1.61 -23.38 26.95
CA LYS A 486 -2.30 -22.43 27.83
C LYS A 486 -3.09 -21.40 27.04
N LYS A 487 -4.22 -20.97 27.60
CA LYS A 487 -5.08 -19.95 27.03
C LYS A 487 -4.91 -18.66 27.80
N PHE A 488 -4.83 -17.56 27.07
CA PHE A 488 -4.69 -16.23 27.64
C PHE A 488 -5.70 -15.28 27.01
N VAL A 489 -6.22 -14.33 27.78
CA VAL A 489 -7.02 -13.21 27.27
C VAL A 489 -6.23 -11.92 27.44
N GLN A 490 -6.41 -10.97 26.53
CA GLN A 490 -5.72 -9.69 26.65
C GLN A 490 -6.24 -8.90 27.85
N LYS A 491 -5.34 -8.22 28.57
CA LYS A 491 -5.67 -7.28 29.65
C LYS A 491 -6.45 -6.10 29.04
N ASP A 492 -7.77 -6.04 29.24
CA ASP A 492 -8.74 -4.96 28.94
C ASP A 492 -8.45 -3.98 27.79
N VAL A 493 -7.86 -4.47 26.69
CA VAL A 493 -7.33 -3.60 25.64
C VAL A 493 -7.42 -4.30 24.27
N VAL A 494 -7.20 -3.55 23.17
CA VAL A 494 -7.36 -4.02 21.79
C VAL A 494 -6.13 -4.79 21.30
N CYS A 495 -6.39 -5.95 20.68
CA CYS A 495 -5.36 -6.85 20.16
C CYS A 495 -4.73 -6.34 18.86
N ILE A 496 -3.39 -6.25 18.79
CA ILE A 496 -2.69 -5.99 17.52
C ILE A 496 -2.89 -7.18 16.58
N GLY A 497 -3.43 -6.91 15.38
CA GLY A 497 -3.77 -7.92 14.38
C GLY A 497 -5.27 -8.19 14.26
N SER A 498 -6.08 -7.62 15.17
CA SER A 498 -7.52 -7.54 15.00
C SER A 498 -7.89 -6.63 13.81
N SER A 499 -8.91 -7.04 13.06
CA SER A 499 -9.38 -6.32 11.88
C SER A 499 -10.10 -5.02 12.20
N VAL A 500 -10.72 -4.93 13.38
CA VAL A 500 -11.47 -3.74 13.84
C VAL A 500 -10.57 -2.75 14.60
N ALA A 501 -9.40 -3.20 15.07
CA ALA A 501 -8.49 -2.38 15.88
C ALA A 501 -8.11 -1.02 15.27
N PRO A 502 -7.79 -0.89 13.96
CA PRO A 502 -7.46 0.41 13.39
C PRO A 502 -8.62 1.41 13.46
N ALA A 503 -9.86 0.96 13.20
CA ALA A 503 -11.04 1.82 13.26
C ALA A 503 -11.33 2.29 14.70
N LEU A 504 -11.18 1.38 15.67
CA LEU A 504 -11.31 1.72 17.10
C LEU A 504 -10.26 2.74 17.55
N ALA A 505 -9.00 2.59 17.08
CA ALA A 505 -7.93 3.52 17.41
C ALA A 505 -8.18 4.92 16.80
N GLU A 506 -8.65 5.00 15.56
CA GLU A 506 -8.99 6.30 14.94
C GLU A 506 -10.15 7.00 15.66
N ILE A 507 -11.21 6.27 16.04
CA ILE A 507 -12.32 6.83 16.84
C ILE A 507 -11.80 7.32 18.19
N TYR A 508 -10.97 6.51 18.86
CA TYR A 508 -10.41 6.88 20.17
C TYR A 508 -9.56 8.14 20.07
N LEU A 509 -8.71 8.26 19.06
CA LEU A 509 -7.81 9.41 18.87
C LEU A 509 -8.53 10.64 18.31
N ASN A 510 -9.76 10.52 17.82
CA ASN A 510 -10.48 11.69 17.32
C ASN A 510 -10.78 12.73 18.41
N SER A 511 -10.94 12.33 19.67
CA SER A 511 -11.10 13.32 20.75
C SER A 511 -9.82 14.13 20.98
N LEU A 512 -8.64 13.52 20.83
CA LEU A 512 -7.35 14.22 20.83
C LEU A 512 -7.28 15.16 19.63
N ASP A 513 -7.65 14.67 18.44
CA ASP A 513 -7.65 15.46 17.21
C ASP A 513 -8.53 16.72 17.37
N SER A 514 -9.77 16.58 17.84
CA SER A 514 -10.70 17.70 18.06
C SER A 514 -10.19 18.70 19.10
N ALA A 515 -9.66 18.24 20.24
CA ALA A 515 -9.11 19.11 21.28
C ALA A 515 -7.90 19.91 20.77
N VAL A 516 -7.03 19.28 19.96
CA VAL A 516 -5.90 19.96 19.33
C VAL A 516 -6.39 20.97 18.30
N VAL A 517 -7.37 20.63 17.45
CA VAL A 517 -7.94 21.58 16.47
C VAL A 517 -8.55 22.80 17.17
N GLU A 518 -9.30 22.60 18.24
CA GLU A 518 -9.87 23.68 19.04
C GLU A 518 -8.79 24.57 19.66
N GLY A 519 -7.77 23.96 20.28
CA GLY A 519 -6.64 24.68 20.86
C GLY A 519 -5.84 25.48 19.82
N LEU A 520 -5.62 24.90 18.64
CA LEU A 520 -4.96 25.58 17.53
C LEU A 520 -5.76 26.79 17.05
N GLY A 521 -7.09 26.67 16.95
CA GLY A 521 -7.97 27.78 16.57
C GLY A 521 -7.89 28.98 17.53
N LYS A 522 -7.70 28.72 18.82
CA LYS A 522 -7.52 29.75 19.85
C LYS A 522 -6.11 30.36 19.83
N MET A 523 -5.09 29.57 19.51
CA MET A 523 -3.69 29.99 19.62
C MET A 523 -3.10 30.61 18.34
N LEU A 524 -3.51 30.18 17.14
CA LEU A 524 -2.77 30.48 15.91
C LEU A 524 -3.69 30.62 14.68
N SER A 525 -3.63 31.77 14.00
CA SER A 525 -4.29 31.99 12.70
C SER A 525 -3.54 31.28 11.54
N GLY A 526 -3.57 29.95 11.50
CA GLY A 526 -3.18 29.16 10.30
C GLY A 526 -1.68 29.06 9.99
N SER A 527 -0.79 29.27 10.95
CA SER A 527 0.68 29.26 10.74
C SER A 527 1.39 27.96 11.15
N CYS A 528 0.66 26.86 11.29
CA CYS A 528 1.23 25.55 11.63
C CYS A 528 0.50 24.40 10.92
N ILE A 529 1.19 23.26 10.80
CA ILE A 529 0.67 21.99 10.32
C ILE A 529 0.77 21.02 11.49
N VAL A 530 -0.37 20.47 11.92
CA VAL A 530 -0.44 19.33 12.84
C VAL A 530 -1.24 18.25 12.15
N ARG A 531 -0.63 17.08 11.94
CA ARG A 531 -1.28 15.94 11.28
C ARG A 531 -0.83 14.64 11.91
N ARG A 532 -1.70 13.64 11.90
CA ARG A 532 -1.46 12.33 12.52
C ARG A 532 -1.59 11.23 11.48
N TYR A 533 -0.79 10.18 11.58
CA TYR A 533 -0.98 8.93 10.86
C TYR A 533 -0.94 7.79 11.88
N VAL A 534 -2.11 7.28 12.26
CA VAL A 534 -2.25 6.31 13.35
C VAL A 534 -1.64 6.85 14.65
N ASP A 535 -0.48 6.34 15.08
CA ASP A 535 0.26 6.70 16.29
C ASP A 535 1.29 7.82 16.09
N ASP A 536 1.71 8.08 14.85
CA ASP A 536 2.72 9.08 14.49
C ASP A 536 2.07 10.45 14.24
N ILE A 537 2.48 11.50 14.96
CA ILE A 537 2.05 12.89 14.78
C ILE A 537 3.21 13.70 14.20
N VAL A 538 2.97 14.48 13.15
CA VAL A 538 3.91 15.46 12.61
C VAL A 538 3.43 16.87 12.93
N VAL A 539 4.34 17.68 13.46
CA VAL A 539 4.11 19.09 13.78
C VAL A 539 5.14 19.94 13.05
N CYS A 540 4.66 20.90 12.25
CA CYS A 540 5.50 21.86 11.56
C CYS A 540 4.98 23.27 11.83
N THR A 541 5.83 24.15 12.34
CA THR A 541 5.50 25.58 12.58
C THR A 541 6.36 26.47 11.69
N PHE A 542 5.75 27.54 11.18
CA PHE A 542 6.43 28.57 10.39
C PHE A 542 6.71 29.84 11.21
N GLN A 543 6.44 29.78 12.51
CA GLN A 543 6.69 30.84 13.48
C GLN A 543 7.71 30.36 14.52
N SER A 544 8.69 31.21 14.82
CA SER A 544 9.73 30.93 15.80
C SER A 544 9.17 30.91 17.23
N GLY A 545 9.67 29.99 18.07
CA GLY A 545 9.35 29.95 19.51
C GLY A 545 7.98 29.39 19.89
N ILE A 546 7.30 28.69 18.98
CA ILE A 546 5.95 28.12 19.23
C ILE A 546 5.97 26.59 19.32
N ALA A 547 7.10 25.95 18.99
CA ALA A 547 7.20 24.50 18.99
C ALA A 547 6.89 23.87 20.36
N GLU A 548 7.45 24.40 21.46
CA GLU A 548 7.16 23.88 22.81
C GLU A 548 5.70 24.08 23.22
N LYS A 549 5.07 25.17 22.78
CA LYS A 549 3.65 25.44 23.04
C LYS A 549 2.75 24.42 22.33
N LEU A 550 3.07 24.08 21.08
CA LEU A 550 2.35 23.05 20.32
C LEU A 550 2.52 21.67 20.93
N GLU A 551 3.74 21.34 21.36
CA GLU A 551 4.02 20.10 22.09
C GLU A 551 3.18 20.01 23.37
N SER A 552 3.19 21.07 24.18
CA SER A 552 2.41 21.15 25.43
C SER A 552 0.90 21.04 25.19
N LEU A 553 0.40 21.68 24.13
CA LEU A 553 -1.02 21.58 23.73
C LEU A 553 -1.40 20.13 23.44
N ILE A 554 -0.62 19.41 22.63
CA ILE A 554 -0.91 18.02 22.26
C ILE A 554 -0.88 17.11 23.50
N VAL A 555 0.13 17.25 24.36
CA VAL A 555 0.25 16.46 25.59
C VAL A 555 -0.91 16.73 26.55
N SER A 556 -1.28 18.00 26.74
CA SER A 556 -2.41 18.38 27.61
C SER A 556 -3.78 17.95 27.06
N SER A 557 -3.89 17.74 25.74
CA SER A 557 -5.15 17.34 25.07
C SER A 557 -5.50 15.86 25.26
N ALA A 558 -4.53 15.02 25.65
CA ALA A 558 -4.76 13.61 26.00
C ALA A 558 -3.80 13.17 27.13
N PRO A 559 -4.06 13.57 28.38
CA PRO A 559 -3.18 13.27 29.52
C PRO A 559 -3.09 11.77 29.83
N GLU A 560 -4.05 10.97 29.36
CA GLU A 560 -4.02 9.51 29.48
C GLU A 560 -3.00 8.83 28.54
N LEU A 561 -2.55 9.53 27.49
CA LEU A 561 -1.61 9.00 26.51
C LEU A 561 -0.18 9.43 26.83
N LYS A 562 0.78 8.56 26.52
CA LYS A 562 2.21 8.85 26.67
C LYS A 562 2.82 9.09 25.31
N PHE A 563 3.59 10.17 25.19
CA PHE A 563 4.22 10.58 23.93
C PHE A 563 5.75 10.45 24.01
N THR A 564 6.39 10.20 22.88
CA THR A 564 7.82 10.48 22.67
C THR A 564 7.97 11.54 21.61
N VAL A 565 8.98 12.41 21.75
CA VAL A 565 9.25 13.49 20.79
C VAL A 565 10.53 13.19 20.04
N GLU A 566 10.46 13.21 18.72
CA GLU A 566 11.61 13.10 17.82
C GLU A 566 11.85 14.46 17.14
N LYS A 567 13.04 15.01 17.37
CA LYS A 567 13.50 16.24 16.74
C LYS A 567 14.37 15.93 15.50
N PRO A 568 14.47 16.85 14.54
CA PRO A 568 15.26 16.63 13.33
C PRO A 568 16.72 16.36 13.66
N THR A 569 17.28 15.31 13.07
CA THR A 569 18.71 14.99 13.16
C THR A 569 19.35 15.34 11.82
N ASN A 570 20.46 16.10 11.82
CA ASN A 570 21.10 16.61 10.61
C ASN A 570 20.11 17.35 9.68
N ASN A 571 19.28 18.23 10.26
CA ASN A 571 18.25 19.00 9.56
C ASN A 571 17.23 18.15 8.80
N ARG A 572 17.03 16.90 9.25
CA ARG A 572 16.14 15.93 8.60
C ARG A 572 15.28 15.21 9.63
N LEU A 573 14.00 15.03 9.30
CA LEU A 573 13.05 14.23 10.08
C LEU A 573 12.43 13.16 9.18
N GLN A 574 12.35 11.91 9.64
CA GLN A 574 11.66 10.85 8.91
C GLN A 574 10.19 10.81 9.33
N PHE A 575 9.26 10.99 8.39
CA PHE A 575 7.84 10.78 8.65
C PHE A 575 7.22 9.98 7.50
N LEU A 576 6.49 8.91 7.83
CA LEU A 576 5.99 7.93 6.84
C LEU A 576 7.10 7.36 5.95
N ASP A 577 7.00 7.55 4.63
CA ASP A 577 7.99 7.21 3.60
C ASP A 577 8.66 8.45 3.00
N LEU A 578 8.65 9.56 3.75
CA LEU A 578 9.28 10.84 3.39
C LEU A 578 10.36 11.22 4.39
N LYS A 579 11.44 11.79 3.86
CA LYS A 579 12.44 12.52 4.63
C LYS A 579 12.16 14.01 4.45
N LEU A 580 11.77 14.67 5.54
CA LEU A 580 11.49 16.09 5.59
C LEU A 580 12.79 16.84 5.91
N HIS A 581 13.19 17.76 5.04
CA HIS A 581 14.40 18.56 5.16
C HIS A 581 14.02 19.96 5.63
N VAL A 582 14.70 20.44 6.68
CA VAL A 582 14.40 21.72 7.35
C VAL A 582 15.65 22.60 7.54
N GLY A 583 16.70 22.38 6.75
CA GLY A 583 17.96 23.12 6.86
C GLY A 583 17.79 24.62 6.58
N GLU A 584 17.63 24.99 5.30
CA GLU A 584 17.33 26.38 4.93
C GLU A 584 15.84 26.61 4.71
N THR A 585 15.17 25.62 4.12
CA THR A 585 13.76 25.69 3.77
C THR A 585 13.11 24.31 3.83
N LEU A 586 11.80 24.28 4.03
CA LEU A 586 11.01 23.06 4.02
C LEU A 586 11.05 22.41 2.63
N CYS A 587 11.63 21.21 2.58
CA CYS A 587 11.69 20.34 1.41
C CYS A 587 11.45 18.89 1.82
N TRP A 588 11.21 17.99 0.86
CA TRP A 588 11.02 16.58 1.17
C TRP A 588 11.49 15.64 0.06
N GLU A 589 11.84 14.43 0.46
CA GLU A 589 12.39 13.38 -0.37
C GLU A 589 11.68 12.05 -0.09
N TYR A 590 11.28 11.31 -1.12
CA TYR A 590 10.80 9.95 -0.95
C TYR A 590 11.93 9.00 -0.57
N GLY A 591 11.79 8.32 0.55
CA GLY A 591 12.76 7.33 1.03
C GLY A 591 12.66 7.08 2.53
N LYS A 592 13.41 6.07 2.97
CA LYS A 592 13.63 5.77 4.39
C LYS A 592 15.12 5.68 4.69
N ASP A 593 15.51 6.00 5.92
CA ASP A 593 16.90 5.83 6.37
C ASP A 593 17.28 4.34 6.46
N ALA A 594 16.41 3.51 7.03
CA ALA A 594 16.55 2.06 7.03
C ALA A 594 15.43 1.40 6.19
N PRO A 595 15.54 1.38 4.85
CA PRO A 595 14.49 0.83 4.01
C PRO A 595 14.47 -0.69 4.05
N LYS A 596 13.27 -1.28 3.99
CA LYS A 596 13.13 -2.74 3.84
C LYS A 596 13.81 -3.22 2.54
N PRO A 597 14.40 -4.42 2.52
CA PRO A 597 15.04 -4.96 1.31
C PRO A 597 14.09 -5.00 0.11
N VAL A 598 14.62 -4.65 -1.06
CA VAL A 598 13.90 -4.81 -2.33
C VAL A 598 13.80 -6.30 -2.66
N LEU A 599 12.72 -6.72 -3.32
CA LEU A 599 12.55 -8.11 -3.74
C LEU A 599 13.74 -8.54 -4.62
N PRO A 600 14.53 -9.55 -4.25
CA PRO A 600 15.71 -9.91 -5.04
C PRO A 600 15.36 -10.38 -6.46
N LYS A 601 16.17 -10.00 -7.45
CA LYS A 601 15.99 -10.39 -8.86
C LYS A 601 15.98 -11.91 -9.05
N LYS A 602 16.75 -12.66 -8.26
CA LYS A 602 16.81 -14.13 -8.29
C LYS A 602 15.56 -14.83 -7.71
N SER A 603 14.65 -14.09 -7.06
CA SER A 603 13.45 -14.69 -6.47
C SER A 603 12.48 -15.26 -7.53
N CYS A 604 11.83 -16.39 -7.25
CA CYS A 604 10.84 -17.03 -8.13
C CYS A 604 9.49 -16.29 -8.13
N HIS A 605 9.50 -15.04 -8.57
CA HIS A 605 8.33 -14.24 -8.87
C HIS A 605 8.25 -14.00 -10.38
N SER A 606 7.02 -13.78 -10.88
CA SER A 606 6.81 -13.48 -12.28
C SER A 606 7.53 -12.21 -12.72
N LYS A 607 7.87 -12.12 -14.01
CA LYS A 607 8.49 -10.91 -14.60
C LYS A 607 7.62 -9.67 -14.36
N THR A 608 6.30 -9.82 -14.39
CA THR A 608 5.34 -8.75 -14.11
C THR A 608 5.45 -8.21 -12.67
N VAL A 609 5.57 -9.09 -11.67
CA VAL A 609 5.78 -8.66 -10.27
C VAL A 609 7.10 -7.90 -10.14
N LYS A 610 8.18 -8.43 -10.72
CA LYS A 610 9.50 -7.77 -10.69
C LYS A 610 9.49 -6.41 -11.39
N ALA A 611 8.81 -6.32 -12.54
CA ALA A 611 8.61 -5.06 -13.25
C ALA A 611 7.79 -4.06 -12.42
N SER A 612 6.70 -4.51 -11.78
CA SER A 612 5.87 -3.67 -10.92
C SER A 612 6.64 -3.12 -9.72
N VAL A 613 7.54 -3.90 -9.11
CA VAL A 613 8.44 -3.43 -8.04
C VAL A 613 9.31 -2.26 -8.54
N VAL A 614 9.97 -2.43 -9.69
CA VAL A 614 10.79 -1.37 -10.30
C VAL A 614 9.94 -0.12 -10.54
N ARG A 615 8.82 -0.27 -11.26
CA ARG A 615 7.95 0.85 -11.62
C ARG A 615 7.39 1.57 -10.41
N SER A 616 6.98 0.85 -9.37
CA SER A 616 6.45 1.45 -8.14
C SER A 616 7.50 2.28 -7.41
N LEU A 617 8.74 1.82 -7.31
CA LEU A 617 9.81 2.57 -6.65
C LEU A 617 10.09 3.89 -7.38
N PHE A 618 10.17 3.87 -8.71
CA PHE A 618 10.38 5.09 -9.49
C PHE A 618 9.16 6.01 -9.51
N THR A 619 7.96 5.48 -9.69
CA THR A 619 6.72 6.28 -9.62
C THR A 619 6.64 7.02 -8.29
N ASN A 620 6.90 6.33 -7.17
CA ASN A 620 6.89 6.97 -5.86
C ASN A 620 8.01 8.01 -5.73
N ALA A 621 9.24 7.69 -6.14
CA ALA A 621 10.35 8.65 -6.08
C ALA A 621 10.07 9.93 -6.88
N LEU A 622 9.48 9.80 -8.08
CA LEU A 622 9.15 10.91 -8.97
C LEU A 622 7.96 11.74 -8.48
N ASN A 623 6.92 11.08 -7.97
CA ASN A 623 5.68 11.75 -7.59
C ASN A 623 5.69 12.29 -6.16
N ARG A 624 6.50 11.69 -5.28
CA ARG A 624 6.49 12.00 -3.83
C ARG A 624 7.68 12.81 -3.34
N SER A 625 8.60 13.19 -4.21
CA SER A 625 9.73 14.06 -3.86
C SER A 625 9.52 15.46 -4.40
N CYS A 626 9.99 16.48 -3.69
CA CYS A 626 9.99 17.84 -4.21
C CYS A 626 11.03 18.00 -5.34
N VAL A 627 10.95 19.12 -6.06
CA VAL A 627 11.83 19.41 -7.20
C VAL A 627 13.32 19.40 -6.84
N HIS A 628 13.67 19.76 -5.60
CA HIS A 628 15.05 19.81 -5.13
C HIS A 628 15.65 18.41 -4.89
N PHE A 629 14.83 17.44 -4.47
CA PHE A 629 15.31 16.12 -4.05
C PHE A 629 14.89 14.94 -4.94
N VAL A 630 14.05 15.17 -5.95
CA VAL A 630 13.60 14.11 -6.88
C VAL A 630 14.77 13.37 -7.54
N ALA A 631 15.82 14.10 -7.91
CA ALA A 631 17.05 13.53 -8.49
C ALA A 631 17.70 12.50 -7.56
N ARG A 632 17.88 12.91 -6.30
CA ARG A 632 18.50 12.08 -5.26
C ARG A 632 17.63 10.87 -4.92
N ALA A 633 16.31 11.08 -4.79
CA ALA A 633 15.36 10.00 -4.51
C ALA A 633 15.40 8.92 -5.60
N VAL A 634 15.39 9.33 -6.88
CA VAL A 634 15.46 8.42 -8.04
C VAL A 634 16.78 7.66 -8.06
N ARG A 635 17.92 8.34 -7.88
CA ARG A 635 19.24 7.68 -7.77
C ARG A 635 19.29 6.67 -6.63
N GLY A 636 18.75 7.02 -5.47
CA GLY A 636 18.66 6.11 -4.32
C GLY A 636 17.85 4.84 -4.64
N GLN A 637 16.72 4.97 -5.36
CA GLN A 637 15.95 3.78 -5.76
C GLN A 637 16.65 2.95 -6.83
N TRP A 638 17.37 3.59 -7.75
CA TRP A 638 18.19 2.92 -8.76
C TRP A 638 19.25 2.03 -8.09
N GLN A 639 20.02 2.59 -7.16
CA GLN A 639 21.06 1.83 -6.44
C GLN A 639 20.47 0.67 -5.64
N ARG A 640 19.32 0.88 -4.98
CA ARG A 640 18.62 -0.20 -4.25
C ARG A 640 18.21 -1.36 -5.16
N LEU A 641 17.85 -1.09 -6.42
CA LEU A 641 17.51 -2.11 -7.40
C LEU A 641 18.77 -2.86 -7.89
N MET A 642 19.85 -2.13 -8.17
CA MET A 642 21.15 -2.71 -8.53
C MET A 642 21.65 -3.65 -7.43
N ASN A 643 21.62 -3.21 -6.18
CA ASN A 643 22.01 -4.02 -5.01
C ASN A 643 21.12 -5.26 -4.83
N ALA A 644 19.87 -5.23 -5.32
CA ALA A 644 18.97 -6.40 -5.34
C ALA A 644 19.18 -7.34 -6.54
N GLY A 645 20.19 -7.05 -7.38
CA GLY A 645 20.62 -7.83 -8.53
C GLY A 645 19.84 -7.55 -9.82
N TYR A 646 19.15 -6.41 -9.94
CA TYR A 646 18.50 -6.03 -11.20
C TYR A 646 19.51 -5.38 -12.15
N GLU A 647 19.58 -5.88 -13.39
CA GLU A 647 20.41 -5.30 -14.45
C GLU A 647 19.94 -3.90 -14.86
N GLU A 648 20.88 -2.99 -15.14
CA GLU A 648 20.61 -1.62 -15.59
C GLU A 648 19.68 -1.57 -16.80
N ASP A 649 19.91 -2.44 -17.79
CA ASP A 649 19.07 -2.52 -18.99
C ASP A 649 17.62 -2.91 -18.66
N PHE A 650 17.41 -3.78 -17.69
CA PHE A 650 16.06 -4.11 -17.25
C PHE A 650 15.39 -2.91 -16.58
N ILE A 651 16.12 -2.20 -15.72
CA ILE A 651 15.64 -1.01 -15.00
C ILE A 651 15.30 0.11 -16.00
N GLY A 652 16.24 0.45 -16.89
CA GLY A 652 16.08 1.48 -17.92
C GLY A 652 14.94 1.17 -18.90
N ARG A 653 14.74 -0.11 -19.25
CA ARG A 653 13.57 -0.53 -20.04
C ARG A 653 12.26 -0.27 -19.31
N GLN A 654 12.16 -0.60 -18.00
CA GLN A 654 10.92 -0.35 -17.26
C GLN A 654 10.58 1.14 -17.15
N MET A 655 11.59 1.99 -16.97
CA MET A 655 11.41 3.44 -16.99
C MET A 655 10.85 3.94 -18.32
N THR A 656 11.35 3.41 -19.44
CA THR A 656 10.85 3.77 -20.78
C THR A 656 9.39 3.34 -20.96
N LEU A 657 9.02 2.15 -20.47
CA LEU A 657 7.65 1.63 -20.58
C LEU A 657 6.64 2.40 -19.72
N MET A 658 7.05 2.93 -18.56
CA MET A 658 6.19 3.76 -17.72
C MET A 658 5.68 5.01 -18.43
N ASN A 659 6.47 5.56 -19.35
CA ASN A 659 6.07 6.71 -20.15
C ASN A 659 5.06 6.34 -21.26
N ARG A 660 5.09 5.10 -21.75
CA ARG A 660 4.23 4.61 -22.85
C ARG A 660 2.90 4.02 -22.37
N GLU A 661 2.85 3.41 -21.18
CA GLU A 661 1.64 2.75 -20.67
C GLU A 661 0.51 3.74 -20.31
N LYS A 662 0.79 5.06 -20.20
CA LYS A 662 -0.23 6.10 -20.00
C LYS A 662 -1.12 6.34 -21.23
N GLU A 663 -0.73 5.87 -22.41
CA GLU A 663 -1.44 6.09 -23.68
C GLU A 663 -2.44 4.98 -24.02
N LYS A 664 -2.46 3.86 -23.27
CA LYS A 664 -3.31 2.69 -23.55
C LYS A 664 -4.18 2.32 -22.35
N ALA A 665 -5.03 3.25 -21.90
CA ALA A 665 -6.15 2.92 -21.03
C ALA A 665 -7.39 2.59 -21.89
N GLY A 666 -7.33 1.48 -22.62
CA GLY A 666 -8.48 0.93 -23.34
C GLY A 666 -9.45 0.23 -22.39
N GLU A 667 -10.71 0.18 -22.80
CA GLU A 667 -11.83 -0.45 -22.11
C GLU A 667 -11.50 -1.90 -21.71
N LYS A 668 -11.55 -2.18 -20.40
CA LYS A 668 -11.19 -3.51 -19.86
C LYS A 668 -12.38 -4.46 -20.03
N SER A 669 -12.28 -5.41 -20.95
CA SER A 669 -13.21 -6.54 -20.98
C SER A 669 -13.15 -7.31 -19.65
N ARG A 670 -14.31 -7.76 -19.14
CA ARG A 670 -14.40 -8.62 -17.95
C ARG A 670 -13.88 -10.03 -18.27
N ASN A 671 -12.57 -10.20 -18.36
CA ASN A 671 -11.97 -11.51 -18.55
C ASN A 671 -12.09 -12.35 -17.28
N ARG A 672 -12.44 -13.64 -17.44
CA ARG A 672 -12.48 -14.62 -16.35
C ARG A 672 -11.08 -14.76 -15.75
N ILE A 673 -10.95 -14.83 -14.42
CA ILE A 673 -9.65 -14.85 -13.75
C ILE A 673 -9.39 -16.21 -13.12
N ALA A 674 -8.24 -16.81 -13.44
CA ALA A 674 -7.72 -17.98 -12.74
C ALA A 674 -6.45 -17.61 -11.96
N VAL A 675 -6.32 -18.10 -10.73
CA VAL A 675 -5.09 -17.95 -9.93
C VAL A 675 -4.36 -19.28 -9.88
N MET A 676 -3.07 -19.28 -10.22
CA MET A 676 -2.22 -20.47 -10.12
C MET A 676 -0.81 -20.13 -9.61
N PRO A 677 -0.07 -21.10 -9.04
CA PRO A 677 1.30 -20.87 -8.57
C PRO A 677 2.25 -20.51 -9.70
N TYR A 678 3.17 -19.55 -9.46
CA TYR A 678 4.24 -19.26 -10.40
C TYR A 678 5.37 -20.28 -10.35
N PHE A 679 5.79 -20.76 -11.51
CA PHE A 679 6.99 -21.54 -11.75
C PHE A 679 7.58 -21.14 -13.11
N HIS A 680 8.89 -20.86 -13.14
CA HIS A 680 9.54 -20.10 -14.22
C HIS A 680 9.29 -20.63 -15.64
N THR A 681 9.24 -21.95 -15.83
CA THR A 681 9.26 -22.59 -17.16
C THR A 681 7.85 -22.86 -17.73
N GLY A 682 6.85 -23.10 -16.88
CA GLY A 682 5.54 -23.58 -17.36
C GLY A 682 4.37 -22.61 -17.19
N SER A 683 4.41 -21.71 -16.20
CA SER A 683 3.25 -20.85 -15.92
C SER A 683 2.93 -19.89 -17.06
N HIS A 684 3.94 -19.39 -17.79
CA HIS A 684 3.73 -18.52 -18.96
C HIS A 684 3.13 -19.27 -20.15
N ASN A 685 3.46 -20.55 -20.33
CA ASN A 685 2.88 -21.40 -21.38
C ASN A 685 1.40 -21.66 -21.12
N ILE A 686 1.04 -21.98 -19.87
CA ILE A 686 -0.35 -22.15 -19.45
C ILE A 686 -1.11 -20.84 -19.58
N LYS A 687 -0.53 -19.70 -19.15
CA LYS A 687 -1.14 -18.38 -19.31
C LYS A 687 -1.39 -18.01 -20.77
N ALA A 688 -0.43 -18.27 -21.65
CA ALA A 688 -0.58 -18.02 -23.08
C ALA A 688 -1.65 -18.92 -23.72
N CYS A 689 -1.79 -20.17 -23.23
CA CYS A 689 -2.85 -21.07 -23.65
C CYS A 689 -4.22 -20.56 -23.17
N ALA A 690 -4.35 -20.28 -21.88
CA ALA A 690 -5.59 -19.80 -21.25
C ALA A 690 -6.13 -18.51 -21.86
N LYS A 691 -5.24 -17.61 -22.30
CA LYS A 691 -5.63 -16.37 -22.98
C LYS A 691 -6.48 -16.63 -24.24
N LYS A 692 -6.25 -17.74 -24.95
CA LYS A 692 -7.04 -18.12 -26.14
C LYS A 692 -8.48 -18.49 -25.81
N PHE A 693 -8.74 -18.90 -24.57
CA PHE A 693 -10.06 -19.26 -24.05
C PHE A 693 -10.69 -18.13 -23.21
N GLY A 694 -10.22 -16.89 -23.38
CA GLY A 694 -10.74 -15.73 -22.64
C GLY A 694 -10.46 -15.75 -21.12
N VAL A 695 -9.46 -16.52 -20.67
CA VAL A 695 -9.07 -16.59 -19.26
C VAL A 695 -7.78 -15.84 -18.99
N ASN A 696 -7.83 -14.88 -18.07
CA ASN A 696 -6.67 -14.17 -17.56
C ASN A 696 -6.06 -14.92 -16.37
N VAL A 697 -4.84 -15.44 -16.54
CA VAL A 697 -4.12 -16.13 -15.47
C VAL A 697 -3.29 -15.15 -14.65
N VAL A 698 -3.53 -15.14 -13.34
CA VAL A 698 -2.78 -14.40 -12.32
C VAL A 698 -1.93 -15.40 -11.52
N PHE A 699 -0.71 -15.01 -11.19
CA PHE A 699 0.25 -15.90 -10.53
C PHE A 699 0.36 -15.64 -9.02
N SER A 700 0.17 -16.68 -8.21
CA SER A 700 0.51 -16.67 -6.79
C SER A 700 1.99 -17.00 -6.56
N SER A 701 2.47 -16.77 -5.34
CA SER A 701 3.86 -17.03 -4.94
C SER A 701 3.87 -17.78 -3.62
N ASP A 702 3.86 -19.10 -3.72
CA ASP A 702 3.47 -19.99 -2.62
C ASP A 702 4.64 -20.37 -1.71
N PHE A 703 5.88 -20.34 -2.22
CA PHE A 703 7.09 -20.80 -1.50
C PHE A 703 7.93 -19.63 -0.99
N LYS A 704 7.27 -18.63 -0.40
CA LYS A 704 7.96 -17.51 0.25
C LYS A 704 8.64 -17.97 1.52
N LEU A 705 9.88 -17.55 1.74
CA LEU A 705 10.63 -17.87 2.97
C LEU A 705 9.92 -17.39 4.24
N GLY A 706 9.11 -16.34 4.16
CA GLY A 706 8.31 -15.87 5.29
C GLY A 706 7.40 -16.94 5.89
N ASN A 707 7.02 -17.96 5.12
CA ASN A 707 6.21 -19.10 5.57
C ASN A 707 6.95 -20.01 6.57
N LEU A 708 8.28 -19.87 6.71
CA LEU A 708 9.06 -20.60 7.71
C LEU A 708 8.84 -20.07 9.14
N THR A 709 8.23 -18.90 9.28
CA THR A 709 7.88 -18.28 10.56
C THR A 709 6.36 -18.08 10.61
N SER A 710 5.60 -19.15 10.43
CA SER A 710 4.13 -19.10 10.47
C SER A 710 3.66 -18.66 11.86
N PHE A 711 2.41 -18.17 11.93
CA PHE A 711 1.76 -18.00 13.22
C PHE A 711 1.78 -19.33 13.97
N GLN A 712 2.14 -19.28 15.25
CA GLN A 712 2.15 -20.44 16.11
C GLN A 712 0.71 -20.85 16.31
N ARG A 713 0.41 -22.04 15.79
CA ARG A 713 -0.84 -22.74 15.99
C ARG A 713 -0.45 -24.01 16.70
N GLU A 714 -0.99 -24.22 17.88
CA GLU A 714 -0.96 -25.57 18.41
C GLU A 714 -1.71 -26.47 17.44
N GLN A 715 -1.04 -27.51 16.96
CA GLN A 715 -1.71 -28.61 16.28
C GLN A 715 -2.50 -29.37 17.33
N LYS A 716 -3.64 -28.82 17.73
CA LYS A 716 -4.64 -29.65 18.38
C LYS A 716 -5.14 -30.62 17.31
N GLY A 717 -5.00 -31.91 17.59
CA GLY A 717 -5.75 -32.95 16.88
C GLY A 717 -7.24 -32.59 16.85
N CYS A 718 -8.03 -33.29 16.04
CA CYS A 718 -9.44 -32.97 15.90
C CYS A 718 -10.13 -32.83 17.27
N GLN A 719 -10.70 -31.65 17.53
CA GLN A 719 -11.38 -31.31 18.78
C GLN A 719 -12.81 -31.87 18.86
N LYS A 720 -13.26 -32.59 17.83
CA LYS A 720 -14.55 -33.26 17.88
C LYS A 720 -14.45 -34.51 18.76
N GLY A 721 -15.36 -34.64 19.72
CA GLY A 721 -15.60 -35.87 20.47
C GLY A 721 -16.24 -36.92 19.57
N HIS A 722 -15.44 -37.54 18.69
CA HIS A 722 -15.92 -38.63 17.85
C HIS A 722 -16.36 -39.79 18.74
N ARG A 723 -17.59 -40.27 18.53
CA ARG A 723 -18.14 -41.44 19.23
C ARG A 723 -17.31 -42.70 18.98
N GLU A 724 -16.70 -42.80 17.80
CA GLU A 724 -15.80 -43.88 17.40
C GLU A 724 -14.62 -43.28 16.61
N LYS A 725 -13.39 -43.59 17.03
CA LYS A 725 -12.15 -43.22 16.32
C LYS A 725 -11.52 -44.49 15.76
N SER A 726 -11.67 -44.72 14.46
CA SER A 726 -10.99 -45.84 13.79
C SER A 726 -9.51 -45.54 13.58
N VAL A 727 -9.14 -44.28 13.38
CA VAL A 727 -7.77 -43.84 13.03
C VAL A 727 -7.43 -42.46 13.62
N PRO A 728 -6.15 -42.04 13.64
CA PRO A 728 -5.79 -40.66 13.98
C PRO A 728 -6.54 -39.64 13.12
N CYS A 729 -7.04 -38.56 13.75
CA CYS A 729 -7.84 -37.58 13.04
C CYS A 729 -6.97 -36.70 12.13
N GLU A 730 -7.26 -36.75 10.84
CA GLU A 730 -6.58 -35.97 9.81
C GLU A 730 -7.58 -35.23 8.91
N THR A 731 -7.16 -34.12 8.31
CA THR A 731 -8.01 -33.31 7.41
C THR A 731 -7.30 -32.98 6.11
N GLY A 732 -8.05 -32.82 5.02
CA GLY A 732 -7.47 -32.53 3.71
C GLY A 732 -6.60 -33.69 3.24
N VAL A 733 -7.13 -34.91 3.23
CA VAL A 733 -6.37 -36.13 2.97
C VAL A 733 -6.97 -36.94 1.82
N VAL A 734 -6.08 -37.66 1.12
CA VAL A 734 -6.42 -38.85 0.34
C VAL A 734 -6.11 -40.05 1.23
N TYR A 735 -7.04 -40.98 1.35
CA TYR A 735 -6.94 -42.15 2.22
C TYR A 735 -7.34 -43.40 1.46
N ASP A 736 -6.86 -44.56 1.92
CA ASP A 736 -7.33 -45.86 1.46
C ASP A 736 -7.93 -46.67 2.62
N ILE A 737 -8.91 -47.52 2.31
CA ILE A 737 -9.57 -48.46 3.23
C ILE A 737 -9.38 -49.86 2.63
N PRO A 738 -8.70 -50.79 3.33
CA PRO A 738 -8.59 -52.16 2.88
C PRO A 738 -9.91 -52.91 3.02
N MET A 739 -10.15 -53.86 2.11
CA MET A 739 -11.28 -54.78 2.13
C MET A 739 -10.75 -56.21 2.38
N THR A 740 -11.52 -57.04 3.09
CA THR A 740 -11.11 -58.42 3.40
C THR A 740 -10.90 -59.31 2.17
N CYS A 741 -11.51 -58.94 1.02
CA CYS A 741 -11.29 -59.61 -0.27
C CYS A 741 -9.97 -59.21 -0.97
N GLY A 742 -9.14 -58.37 -0.35
CA GLY A 742 -7.88 -57.89 -0.92
C GLY A 742 -8.01 -56.66 -1.82
N PHE A 743 -9.22 -56.18 -2.12
CA PHE A 743 -9.44 -54.90 -2.80
C PHE A 743 -9.27 -53.70 -1.86
N LYS A 744 -9.14 -52.50 -2.43
CA LYS A 744 -9.04 -51.24 -1.68
C LYS A 744 -10.02 -50.19 -2.16
N TYR A 745 -10.63 -49.49 -1.21
CA TYR A 745 -11.32 -48.23 -1.47
C TYR A 745 -10.34 -47.07 -1.29
N ILE A 746 -10.34 -46.12 -2.21
CA ILE A 746 -9.56 -44.89 -2.13
C ILE A 746 -10.52 -43.72 -2.22
N GLY A 747 -10.38 -42.77 -1.30
CA GLY A 747 -11.22 -41.59 -1.26
C GLY A 747 -10.45 -40.34 -0.84
N GLN A 748 -11.11 -39.19 -0.95
CA GLN A 748 -10.58 -37.93 -0.46
C GLN A 748 -11.57 -37.22 0.46
N THR A 749 -11.04 -36.42 1.39
CA THR A 749 -11.86 -35.58 2.25
C THR A 749 -11.14 -34.28 2.63
N SER A 750 -11.88 -33.16 2.58
CA SER A 750 -11.44 -31.88 3.18
C SER A 750 -11.77 -31.79 4.68
N ARG A 751 -12.63 -32.68 5.19
CA ARG A 751 -13.09 -32.75 6.58
C ARG A 751 -12.26 -33.77 7.36
N CYS A 752 -12.62 -33.99 8.63
CA CYS A 752 -11.98 -35.03 9.45
C CYS A 752 -12.18 -36.41 8.82
N LEU A 753 -11.12 -37.20 8.73
CA LEU A 753 -11.16 -38.56 8.21
C LEU A 753 -12.16 -39.43 8.95
N ASN A 754 -12.21 -39.37 10.30
CA ASN A 754 -13.17 -40.15 11.07
C ASN A 754 -14.63 -39.78 10.79
N ASP A 755 -14.95 -38.50 10.54
CA ASP A 755 -16.32 -38.11 10.12
C ASP A 755 -16.68 -38.82 8.81
N ARG A 756 -15.72 -38.88 7.87
CA ARG A 756 -15.92 -39.54 6.58
C ARG A 756 -16.03 -41.06 6.72
N LEU A 757 -15.27 -41.68 7.63
CA LEU A 757 -15.40 -43.10 7.94
C LEU A 757 -16.76 -43.42 8.58
N THR A 758 -17.27 -42.57 9.48
CA THR A 758 -18.61 -42.73 10.06
C THR A 758 -19.70 -42.66 8.97
N GLU A 759 -19.56 -41.77 8.00
CA GLU A 759 -20.46 -41.70 6.84
C GLU A 759 -20.42 -42.99 6.02
N HIS A 760 -19.22 -43.54 5.75
CA HIS A 760 -19.09 -44.81 5.04
C HIS A 760 -19.71 -45.97 5.82
N LYS A 761 -19.44 -46.09 7.12
CA LYS A 761 -20.07 -47.10 7.99
C LYS A 761 -21.60 -47.01 7.94
N ARG A 762 -22.15 -45.79 7.98
CA ARG A 762 -23.58 -45.55 7.84
C ARG A 762 -24.09 -46.02 6.48
N ASN A 763 -23.39 -45.67 5.40
CA ASN A 763 -23.77 -46.05 4.03
C ASN A 763 -23.79 -47.57 3.82
N VAL A 764 -22.80 -48.29 4.38
CA VAL A 764 -22.77 -49.77 4.38
C VAL A 764 -23.96 -50.32 5.15
N LYS A 765 -24.26 -49.77 6.35
CA LYS A 765 -25.39 -50.23 7.17
C LYS A 765 -26.74 -50.05 6.48
N ILE A 766 -26.95 -48.94 5.78
CA ILE A 766 -28.20 -48.65 5.05
C ILE A 766 -28.21 -49.20 3.62
N LYS A 767 -27.16 -49.94 3.21
CA LYS A 767 -27.02 -50.51 1.86
C LYS A 767 -27.17 -49.46 0.74
N SER A 768 -26.57 -48.29 0.93
CA SER A 768 -26.71 -47.16 -0.01
C SER A 768 -26.10 -47.48 -1.38
N ALA A 769 -26.89 -47.39 -2.45
CA ALA A 769 -26.41 -47.58 -3.82
C ALA A 769 -25.39 -46.52 -4.28
N ASN A 770 -25.35 -45.36 -3.61
CA ASN A 770 -24.43 -44.25 -3.93
C ASN A 770 -23.05 -44.37 -3.26
N SER A 771 -22.75 -45.52 -2.65
CA SER A 771 -21.46 -45.76 -1.98
C SER A 771 -20.80 -46.98 -2.58
N GLU A 772 -19.61 -46.79 -3.16
CA GLU A 772 -18.85 -47.84 -3.81
C GLU A 772 -18.48 -48.97 -2.82
N ILE A 773 -18.21 -48.61 -1.56
CA ILE A 773 -17.96 -49.59 -0.49
C ILE A 773 -19.22 -50.42 -0.19
N ALA A 774 -20.39 -49.76 -0.08
CA ALA A 774 -21.63 -50.44 0.23
C ALA A 774 -22.09 -51.36 -0.92
N THR A 775 -21.91 -50.93 -2.17
CA THR A 775 -22.20 -51.74 -3.36
C THR A 775 -21.25 -52.94 -3.43
N HIS A 776 -19.93 -52.73 -3.26
CA HIS A 776 -18.97 -53.82 -3.29
C HIS A 776 -19.20 -54.86 -2.19
N VAL A 777 -19.53 -54.44 -0.95
CA VAL A 777 -19.84 -55.36 0.15
C VAL A 777 -21.09 -56.20 -0.12
N GLN A 778 -22.04 -55.70 -0.91
CA GLN A 778 -23.24 -56.46 -1.30
C GLN A 778 -22.94 -57.47 -2.42
N GLU A 779 -22.08 -57.09 -3.37
CA GLU A 779 -21.74 -57.91 -4.54
C GLU A 779 -20.66 -58.97 -4.23
N CYS A 780 -19.74 -58.66 -3.32
CA CYS A 780 -18.61 -59.52 -2.97
C CYS A 780 -18.95 -60.42 -1.78
N ARG A 781 -18.96 -61.74 -2.00
CA ARG A 781 -19.30 -62.75 -0.97
C ARG A 781 -18.38 -62.62 0.25
N ASN A 782 -18.96 -62.47 1.44
CA ASN A 782 -18.27 -62.39 2.74
C ASN A 782 -17.18 -61.29 2.82
N CYS A 783 -17.36 -60.18 2.12
CA CYS A 783 -16.44 -59.04 2.15
C CYS A 783 -16.84 -58.00 3.20
N SER A 784 -15.85 -57.43 3.89
CA SER A 784 -16.07 -56.29 4.81
C SER A 784 -14.94 -55.27 4.72
N ALA A 785 -15.22 -54.02 5.10
CA ALA A 785 -14.24 -52.95 5.12
C ALA A 785 -13.48 -52.92 6.45
N GLU A 786 -12.16 -52.90 6.39
CA GLU A 786 -11.27 -52.85 7.55
C GLU A 786 -11.03 -51.40 7.98
N TRP A 787 -11.97 -50.84 8.75
CA TRP A 787 -11.94 -49.42 9.12
C TRP A 787 -10.70 -48.99 9.90
N SER A 788 -10.19 -49.84 10.80
CA SER A 788 -8.96 -49.59 11.58
C SER A 788 -7.70 -49.69 10.71
N GLY A 789 -7.75 -50.43 9.60
CA GLY A 789 -6.68 -50.52 8.61
C GLY A 789 -6.59 -49.33 7.65
N THR A 790 -7.44 -48.31 7.82
CA THR A 790 -7.43 -47.12 6.95
C THR A 790 -6.09 -46.38 7.03
N THR A 791 -5.44 -46.11 5.89
CA THR A 791 -4.19 -45.34 5.88
C THR A 791 -4.32 -44.00 5.16
N VAL A 792 -3.58 -43.00 5.62
CA VAL A 792 -3.49 -41.71 4.94
C VAL A 792 -2.42 -41.82 3.85
N VAL A 793 -2.88 -41.91 2.59
CA VAL A 793 -2.00 -41.96 1.42
C VAL A 793 -1.22 -40.65 1.27
N CYS A 794 -1.90 -39.50 1.39
CA CYS A 794 -1.24 -38.20 1.41
C CYS A 794 -2.12 -37.09 1.98
N LYS A 795 -1.47 -36.02 2.48
CA LYS A 795 -2.14 -34.77 2.89
C LYS A 795 -2.06 -33.74 1.77
N GLU A 796 -3.20 -33.21 1.33
CA GLU A 796 -3.31 -32.16 0.33
C GLU A 796 -4.52 -31.26 0.63
N ILE A 797 -4.26 -30.04 1.09
CA ILE A 797 -5.30 -29.08 1.46
C ILE A 797 -5.96 -28.49 0.21
N ASN A 798 -5.21 -28.33 -0.89
CA ASN A 798 -5.75 -27.77 -2.12
C ASN A 798 -6.75 -28.74 -2.76
N ASP A 799 -8.01 -28.34 -2.89
CA ASP A 799 -9.08 -29.20 -3.37
C ASP A 799 -8.83 -29.78 -4.76
N VAL A 800 -8.36 -28.96 -5.71
CA VAL A 800 -8.09 -29.43 -7.09
C VAL A 800 -6.98 -30.46 -7.09
N LYS A 801 -5.88 -30.16 -6.38
CA LYS A 801 -4.72 -31.05 -6.32
C LYS A 801 -5.04 -32.33 -5.54
N ARG A 802 -5.88 -32.27 -4.51
CA ARG A 802 -6.34 -33.45 -3.76
C ARG A 802 -7.18 -34.37 -4.64
N VAL A 803 -8.09 -33.82 -5.45
CA VAL A 803 -8.86 -34.59 -6.44
C VAL A 803 -7.93 -35.24 -7.47
N VAL A 804 -6.97 -34.50 -8.02
CA VAL A 804 -5.99 -35.06 -8.97
C VAL A 804 -5.20 -36.22 -8.35
N ARG A 805 -4.74 -36.07 -7.10
CA ARG A 805 -3.99 -37.11 -6.37
C ARG A 805 -4.82 -38.36 -6.13
N GLU A 806 -6.07 -38.21 -5.71
CA GLU A 806 -7.00 -39.33 -5.53
C GLU A 806 -7.21 -40.07 -6.85
N THR A 807 -7.47 -39.34 -7.93
CA THR A 807 -7.74 -39.92 -9.25
C THR A 807 -6.53 -40.66 -9.80
N VAL A 808 -5.33 -40.08 -9.67
CA VAL A 808 -4.07 -40.76 -10.03
C VAL A 808 -3.88 -42.02 -9.20
N LYS A 809 -4.13 -41.96 -7.90
CA LYS A 809 -3.92 -43.12 -7.02
C LYS A 809 -4.88 -44.27 -7.34
N ILE A 810 -6.16 -43.97 -7.60
CA ILE A 810 -7.16 -44.95 -8.04
C ILE A 810 -6.69 -45.64 -9.33
N ARG A 811 -6.22 -44.87 -10.32
CA ARG A 811 -5.79 -45.42 -11.61
C ARG A 811 -4.47 -46.19 -11.54
N SER A 812 -3.60 -45.89 -10.58
CA SER A 812 -2.33 -46.59 -10.38
C SER A 812 -2.47 -47.97 -9.70
N ILE A 813 -3.66 -48.30 -9.18
CA ILE A 813 -3.89 -49.53 -8.41
C ILE A 813 -4.88 -50.42 -9.18
N GLY A 814 -4.49 -51.66 -9.48
CA GLY A 814 -5.32 -52.61 -10.23
C GLY A 814 -6.52 -53.18 -9.45
N ASN A 815 -6.42 -53.24 -8.11
CA ASN A 815 -7.45 -53.79 -7.21
C ASN A 815 -8.19 -52.67 -6.44
N CYS A 816 -8.66 -51.64 -7.14
CA CYS A 816 -9.39 -50.52 -6.53
C CYS A 816 -10.89 -50.55 -6.88
N ILE A 817 -11.76 -50.45 -5.88
CA ILE A 817 -13.23 -50.43 -6.05
C ILE A 817 -13.79 -49.02 -6.25
N SER A 818 -12.96 -47.98 -6.09
CA SER A 818 -13.41 -46.59 -6.16
C SER A 818 -13.62 -46.11 -7.60
N GLN A 819 -14.67 -45.33 -7.79
CA GLN A 819 -14.80 -44.50 -8.98
C GLN A 819 -13.98 -43.22 -8.81
N ALA A 820 -13.16 -42.89 -9.81
CA ALA A 820 -12.32 -41.70 -9.74
C ALA A 820 -13.16 -40.40 -9.79
N SER A 821 -12.84 -39.44 -8.91
CA SER A 821 -13.52 -38.13 -8.84
C SER A 821 -13.36 -37.28 -10.11
N MET A 822 -12.40 -37.60 -10.98
CA MET A 822 -12.16 -36.93 -12.26
C MET A 822 -11.89 -37.96 -13.37
N LEU A 823 -12.50 -37.74 -14.54
CA LEU A 823 -12.17 -38.49 -15.75
C LEU A 823 -10.86 -37.97 -16.36
N LEU A 824 -9.91 -38.87 -16.62
CA LEU A 824 -8.66 -38.57 -17.31
C LEU A 824 -8.74 -39.07 -18.75
N SER A 825 -8.49 -38.17 -19.72
CA SER A 825 -8.25 -38.57 -21.11
C SER A 825 -6.94 -39.35 -21.23
N ASP A 826 -6.77 -40.13 -22.30
CA ASP A 826 -5.55 -40.93 -22.48
C ASP A 826 -4.30 -40.05 -22.57
N ARG A 827 -4.42 -38.85 -23.13
CA ARG A 827 -3.35 -37.85 -23.12
C ARG A 827 -3.01 -37.38 -21.71
N ALA A 828 -4.00 -37.24 -20.82
CA ALA A 828 -3.77 -36.89 -19.42
C ALA A 828 -3.14 -38.03 -18.63
N LYS A 829 -3.54 -39.29 -18.89
CA LYS A 829 -2.89 -40.48 -18.33
C LYS A 829 -1.42 -40.56 -18.74
N ALA A 830 -1.15 -40.43 -20.04
CA ALA A 830 0.20 -40.40 -20.59
C ALA A 830 1.05 -39.26 -20.01
N PHE A 831 0.47 -38.07 -19.83
CA PHE A 831 1.13 -36.93 -19.18
C PHE A 831 1.42 -37.19 -17.70
N LEU A 832 0.53 -37.87 -16.97
CA LEU A 832 0.71 -38.16 -15.55
C LEU A 832 1.57 -39.40 -15.30
N ARG A 833 1.87 -40.20 -16.35
CA ARG A 833 2.59 -41.49 -16.27
C ARG A 833 1.85 -42.51 -15.39
N VAL A 834 0.53 -42.62 -15.62
CA VAL A 834 -0.37 -43.52 -14.89
C VAL A 834 -1.08 -44.44 -15.86
#